data_AF-A0A945KZF3-F1
#
_entry.id   AF-A0A945KZF3-F1
#
_cell.length_a   1.000
_cell.length_b   1.000
_cell.length_c   1.000
_cell.angle_alpha   90.00
_cell.angle_beta   90.00
_cell.angle_gamma   90.00
#
_symmetry.space_group_name_H-M   'P 1'
#
loop_
_entity.id
_entity.type
_entity.pdbx_description
1 polymer ?
#
loop_
_entity_poly.entity_id
_entity_poly.type
_entity_poly.pdbx_seq_one_letter_code
_entity_poly.pdbx_strand_id
1 'polypeptide(L)'
;MLVELGHFALVLSLAFACLQVILPTIGLLRSNLALAQLSRPMLWAQFFWIFVAFVVLMNAFVADDFSVKYVASNSNTELPDMFKMSAVWGAHEGSLLLWALILSGWSVAVSVFSKRLPGEVLNHILIILGLISIGFLLFLLLTSNPFERLDIIPVQGRELNPLLQDFGLIIHPPMLYMGYVGMAIPFAFVLSSLIRGQLDSTWLRWSRPWTLVAWAFLTFGITLGSWWAYYELGWGGWWFWDPVENASFMPWLVATALVHSLSVSEKRGAFKHWTVLLAIAGFSLSLLGTFLVRSGILTSVHSFAADPARGAFILVFLILVIGSSLALYAWRASLMRSSNSFSWLSKESGLLINNILLVAAMLSVFLGTLYPLLLDSLGLGKISVGAPYFDAVFVPIMIPAILVMVIAPFLRWKKDTLVRSAKLLSPVWLGVGVLFIASLFIVENTYVALAVFLFIWIVLHSLALLFNRVRQNGQLGLAFIGMILAHVGIAIFLLGATVTTQLGIEKDIKMDVNQPITVKGYQFVFKGVDSFSHENYQGHKGRVEAYYDGDLIASLNPEKRQYVTGMPMTEAAIDPSLARDLYVALGESLGGGAWSLRIYYKPLIRWIWLGGLFISLGALLAAFDRRYRLSVRRSKVGS
;
A
#
# COMPACT_ATOMS: atom_id res chain seq x y z
N MET A 1 32.27 17.58 -6.75
CA MET A 1 32.93 16.26 -6.80
C MET A 1 32.04 15.13 -6.28
N LEU A 2 31.33 15.29 -5.15
CA LEU A 2 30.45 14.22 -4.65
C LEU A 2 29.27 13.92 -5.59
N VAL A 3 28.62 14.94 -6.14
CA VAL A 3 27.48 14.77 -7.08
C VAL A 3 27.90 14.03 -8.35
N GLU A 4 29.09 14.32 -8.90
CA GLU A 4 29.65 13.59 -10.04
C GLU A 4 29.90 12.12 -9.68
N LEU A 5 30.36 11.84 -8.46
CA LEU A 5 30.48 10.47 -7.94
C LEU A 5 29.10 9.80 -7.82
N GLY A 6 28.06 10.51 -7.38
CA GLY A 6 26.69 9.99 -7.32
C GLY A 6 26.13 9.64 -8.70
N HIS A 7 26.34 10.51 -9.69
CA HIS A 7 25.96 10.23 -11.07
C HIS A 7 26.75 9.06 -11.65
N PHE A 8 28.07 9.02 -11.43
CA PHE A 8 28.91 7.91 -11.86
C PHE A 8 28.52 6.58 -11.19
N ALA A 9 28.12 6.61 -9.91
CA ALA A 9 27.59 5.45 -9.21
C ALA A 9 26.31 4.92 -9.86
N LEU A 10 25.41 5.79 -10.33
CA LEU A 10 24.25 5.34 -11.12
C LEU A 10 24.66 4.66 -12.44
N VAL A 11 25.63 5.21 -13.16
CA VAL A 11 26.15 4.59 -14.39
C VAL A 11 26.79 3.22 -14.09
N LEU A 12 27.60 3.12 -13.04
CA LEU A 12 28.16 1.84 -12.59
C LEU A 12 27.07 0.84 -12.20
N SER A 13 26.03 1.29 -11.51
CA SER A 13 24.92 0.41 -11.16
C SER A 13 24.22 -0.15 -12.40
N LEU A 14 24.03 0.65 -13.45
CA LEU A 14 23.49 0.18 -14.73
C LEU A 14 24.42 -0.87 -15.37
N ALA A 15 25.74 -0.63 -15.37
CA ALA A 15 26.71 -1.59 -15.89
C ALA A 15 26.64 -2.93 -15.13
N PHE A 16 26.59 -2.90 -13.79
CA PHE A 16 26.44 -4.11 -12.98
C PHE A 16 25.08 -4.79 -13.16
N ALA A 17 24.00 -4.04 -13.38
CA ALA A 17 22.69 -4.60 -13.70
C ALA A 17 22.71 -5.36 -15.05
N CYS A 18 23.36 -4.77 -16.07
CA CYS A 18 23.58 -5.43 -17.36
C CYS A 18 24.42 -6.71 -17.20
N LEU A 19 25.50 -6.67 -16.41
CA LEU A 19 26.33 -7.86 -16.13
C LEU A 19 25.55 -8.92 -15.33
N GLN A 20 24.71 -8.52 -14.38
CA GLN A 20 23.81 -9.39 -13.61
C GLN A 20 22.82 -10.13 -14.53
N VAL A 21 22.45 -9.55 -15.67
CA VAL A 21 21.57 -10.21 -16.65
C VAL A 21 22.40 -11.07 -17.62
N ILE A 22 23.41 -10.49 -18.26
CA ILE A 22 24.13 -11.11 -19.39
C ILE A 22 24.94 -12.32 -18.93
N LEU A 23 25.80 -12.16 -17.91
CA LEU A 23 26.75 -13.21 -17.51
C LEU A 23 26.05 -14.49 -17.04
N PRO A 24 25.07 -14.44 -16.11
CA PRO A 24 24.40 -15.66 -15.71
C PRO A 24 23.46 -16.22 -16.77
N THR A 25 22.90 -15.41 -17.67
CA THR A 25 22.15 -15.93 -18.82
C THR A 25 23.05 -16.77 -19.73
N ILE A 26 24.24 -16.27 -20.08
CA ILE A 26 25.24 -17.05 -20.84
C ILE A 26 25.65 -18.30 -20.06
N GLY A 27 25.86 -18.19 -18.75
CA GLY A 27 26.18 -19.31 -17.88
C GLY A 27 25.12 -20.41 -17.92
N LEU A 28 23.84 -20.05 -17.84
CA LEU A 28 22.73 -20.98 -17.91
C LEU A 28 22.61 -21.64 -19.29
N LEU A 29 22.75 -20.87 -20.37
CA LEU A 29 22.71 -21.41 -21.75
C LEU A 29 23.86 -22.36 -22.06
N ARG A 30 25.06 -22.08 -21.53
CA ARG A 30 26.26 -22.92 -21.72
C ARG A 30 26.46 -23.97 -20.64
N SER A 31 25.52 -24.12 -19.70
CA SER A 31 25.66 -24.98 -18.51
C SER A 31 26.95 -24.72 -17.70
N ASN A 32 27.47 -23.48 -17.74
CA ASN A 32 28.64 -23.04 -16.98
C ASN A 32 28.19 -22.44 -15.64
N LEU A 33 28.37 -23.22 -14.57
CA LEU A 33 27.98 -22.84 -13.21
C LEU A 33 28.72 -21.61 -12.68
N ALA A 34 29.99 -21.42 -13.04
CA ALA A 34 30.77 -20.27 -12.57
C ALA A 34 30.17 -18.96 -13.09
N LEU A 35 29.85 -18.90 -14.38
CA LEU A 35 29.16 -17.75 -14.98
C LEU A 35 27.74 -17.57 -14.43
N ALA A 36 26.99 -18.66 -14.25
CA ALA A 36 25.64 -18.61 -13.68
C ALA A 36 25.63 -18.03 -12.26
N GLN A 37 26.65 -18.33 -11.45
CA GLN A 37 26.76 -17.86 -10.06
C GLN A 37 27.15 -16.37 -9.94
N LEU A 38 27.57 -15.72 -11.02
CA LEU A 38 27.87 -14.28 -11.03
C LEU A 38 26.62 -13.40 -10.84
N SER A 39 25.42 -13.96 -10.93
CA SER A 39 24.16 -13.25 -10.65
C SER A 39 24.16 -12.53 -9.30
N ARG A 40 24.72 -13.16 -8.25
CA ARG A 40 24.77 -12.60 -6.89
C ARG A 40 25.80 -11.49 -6.71
N PRO A 41 27.10 -11.66 -7.02
CA PRO A 41 28.08 -10.60 -6.84
C PRO A 41 27.75 -9.37 -7.70
N MET A 42 27.25 -9.56 -8.93
CA MET A 42 26.84 -8.43 -9.77
C MET A 42 25.65 -7.68 -9.16
N LEU A 43 24.66 -8.40 -8.61
CA LEU A 43 23.56 -7.79 -7.87
C LEU A 43 24.02 -7.01 -6.64
N TRP A 44 24.96 -7.55 -5.87
CA TRP A 44 25.45 -6.88 -4.66
C TRP A 44 26.24 -5.61 -5.02
N ALA A 45 27.04 -5.66 -6.09
CA ALA A 45 27.70 -4.49 -6.63
C ALA A 45 26.67 -3.45 -7.13
N GLN A 46 25.64 -3.89 -7.86
CA GLN A 46 24.54 -3.01 -8.30
C GLN A 46 23.88 -2.31 -7.10
N PHE A 47 23.48 -3.06 -6.07
CA PHE A 47 22.88 -2.51 -4.85
C PHE A 47 23.81 -1.50 -4.16
N PHE A 48 25.09 -1.84 -4.01
CA PHE A 48 26.08 -0.96 -3.40
C PHE A 48 26.16 0.39 -4.13
N TRP A 49 26.26 0.39 -5.46
CA TRP A 49 26.36 1.63 -6.22
C TRP A 49 25.07 2.45 -6.22
N ILE A 50 23.88 1.82 -6.23
CA ILE A 50 22.61 2.54 -6.03
C ILE A 50 22.55 3.17 -4.63
N PHE A 51 23.01 2.45 -3.61
CA PHE A 51 23.06 2.96 -2.24
C PHE A 51 24.03 4.15 -2.11
N VAL A 52 25.20 4.07 -2.73
CA VAL A 52 26.15 5.20 -2.78
C VAL A 52 25.51 6.41 -3.46
N ALA A 53 24.85 6.23 -4.61
CA ALA A 53 24.13 7.32 -5.27
C ALA A 53 23.07 7.94 -4.33
N PHE A 54 22.26 7.11 -3.67
CA PHE A 54 21.24 7.59 -2.73
C PHE A 54 21.84 8.41 -1.57
N VAL A 55 22.93 7.93 -0.95
CA VAL A 55 23.61 8.64 0.15
C VAL A 55 24.25 9.95 -0.33
N VAL A 56 24.82 9.97 -1.53
CA VAL A 56 25.35 11.21 -2.11
C VAL A 56 24.24 12.23 -2.36
N LEU A 57 23.09 11.80 -2.89
CA LEU A 57 21.95 12.68 -3.11
C LEU A 57 21.42 13.25 -1.79
N MET A 58 21.28 12.38 -0.78
CA MET A 58 20.93 12.77 0.59
C MET A 58 21.88 13.82 1.15
N ASN A 59 23.18 13.62 0.99
CA ASN A 59 24.18 14.59 1.42
C ASN A 59 24.03 15.93 0.67
N ALA A 60 23.74 15.92 -0.63
CA ALA A 60 23.51 17.14 -1.40
C ALA A 60 22.30 17.95 -0.88
N PHE A 61 21.24 17.29 -0.43
CA PHE A 61 20.10 17.97 0.21
C PHE A 61 20.47 18.57 1.57
N VAL A 62 21.10 17.79 2.45
CA VAL A 62 21.46 18.26 3.81
C VAL A 62 22.51 19.37 3.76
N ALA A 63 23.42 19.33 2.79
CA ALA A 63 24.46 20.33 2.59
C ALA A 63 24.01 21.54 1.75
N ASP A 64 22.72 21.61 1.36
CA ASP A 64 22.17 22.68 0.53
C ASP A 64 22.96 22.92 -0.78
N ASP A 65 23.39 21.84 -1.46
CA ASP A 65 24.11 21.96 -2.74
C ASP A 65 23.15 22.35 -3.87
N PHE A 66 22.84 23.65 -3.95
CA PHE A 66 21.95 24.23 -4.97
C PHE A 66 22.53 24.22 -6.38
N SER A 67 23.76 23.72 -6.59
CA SER A 67 24.24 23.46 -7.94
C SER A 67 23.61 22.21 -8.56
N VAL A 68 22.93 21.37 -7.76
CA VAL A 68 22.07 20.27 -8.22
C VAL A 68 20.65 20.78 -8.42
N LYS A 69 20.13 20.68 -9.65
CA LYS A 69 18.78 21.14 -10.02
C LYS A 69 17.69 20.56 -9.13
N TYR A 70 17.81 19.29 -8.77
CA TYR A 70 16.84 18.60 -7.91
C TYR A 70 16.81 19.18 -6.49
N VAL A 71 17.98 19.45 -5.90
CA VAL A 71 18.10 20.09 -4.57
C VAL A 71 17.57 21.53 -4.63
N ALA A 72 18.05 22.31 -5.59
CA ALA A 72 17.63 23.71 -5.78
C ALA A 72 16.14 23.88 -6.04
N SER A 73 15.45 22.86 -6.54
CA SER A 73 14.01 22.92 -6.82
C SER A 73 13.12 22.48 -5.65
N ASN A 74 13.68 21.82 -4.63
CA ASN A 74 12.89 21.15 -3.58
C ASN A 74 13.45 21.33 -2.16
N SER A 75 14.40 22.25 -1.94
CA SER A 75 15.01 22.51 -0.63
C SER A 75 15.59 23.91 -0.56
N ASN A 76 15.63 24.46 0.65
CA ASN A 76 16.24 25.75 0.96
C ASN A 76 16.97 25.66 2.31
N THR A 77 17.78 26.67 2.64
CA THR A 77 18.59 26.65 3.88
C THR A 77 17.77 26.69 5.17
N GLU A 78 16.55 27.23 5.12
CA GLU A 78 15.63 27.35 6.26
C GLU A 78 14.83 26.07 6.52
N LEU A 79 14.89 25.10 5.59
CA LEU A 79 14.19 23.82 5.73
C LEU A 79 14.87 22.98 6.83
N PRO A 80 14.13 22.48 7.84
CA PRO A 80 14.71 21.60 8.84
C PRO A 80 15.37 20.35 8.23
N ASP A 81 16.49 19.90 8.81
CA ASP A 81 17.30 18.80 8.26
C ASP A 81 16.51 17.51 8.03
N MET A 82 15.54 17.20 8.89
CA MET A 82 14.69 16.02 8.71
C MET A 82 13.88 16.08 7.41
N PHE A 83 13.43 17.27 7.03
CA PHE A 83 12.70 17.50 5.78
C PHE A 83 13.63 17.62 4.58
N LYS A 84 14.85 18.14 4.75
CA LYS A 84 15.92 18.02 3.73
C LYS A 84 16.20 16.54 3.42
N MET A 85 16.26 15.69 4.44
CA MET A 85 16.47 14.26 4.25
C MET A 85 15.31 13.59 3.51
N SER A 86 14.06 13.88 3.88
CA SER A 86 12.91 13.29 3.19
C SER A 86 12.60 13.93 1.83
N ALA A 87 13.09 15.14 1.56
CA ALA A 87 13.00 15.79 0.25
C ALA A 87 13.68 14.95 -0.84
N VAL A 88 14.65 14.09 -0.47
CA VAL A 88 15.24 13.07 -1.36
C VAL A 88 14.18 12.23 -2.05
N TRP A 89 13.00 11.98 -1.46
CA TRP A 89 11.90 11.27 -2.13
C TRP A 89 10.62 12.10 -2.22
N GLY A 90 10.70 13.40 -1.95
CA GLY A 90 9.56 14.33 -2.03
C GLY A 90 9.12 14.64 -3.47
N ALA A 91 9.97 14.34 -4.47
CA ALA A 91 9.70 14.59 -5.88
C ALA A 91 10.14 13.42 -6.77
N HIS A 92 10.00 13.55 -8.10
CA HIS A 92 10.13 12.43 -9.05
C HIS A 92 11.47 11.72 -9.01
N GLU A 93 12.56 12.44 -9.26
CA GLU A 93 13.88 11.91 -9.51
C GLU A 93 14.36 11.04 -8.35
N GLY A 94 14.28 11.59 -7.14
CA GLY A 94 14.73 10.89 -5.97
C GLY A 94 13.74 9.85 -5.44
N SER A 95 12.42 9.99 -5.67
CA SER A 95 11.45 8.90 -5.39
C SER A 95 11.70 7.67 -6.28
N LEU A 96 12.12 7.85 -7.53
CA LEU A 96 12.49 6.77 -8.44
C LEU A 96 13.84 6.15 -8.05
N LEU A 97 14.77 6.95 -7.53
CA LEU A 97 16.01 6.45 -6.93
C LEU A 97 15.71 5.58 -5.71
N LEU A 98 14.81 6.02 -4.83
CA LEU A 98 14.31 5.23 -3.70
C LEU A 98 13.64 3.93 -4.18
N TRP A 99 12.84 4.00 -5.25
CA TRP A 99 12.22 2.83 -5.86
C TRP A 99 13.28 1.81 -6.32
N ALA A 100 14.32 2.26 -7.03
CA ALA A 100 15.43 1.42 -7.49
C ALA A 100 16.26 0.84 -6.32
N LEU A 101 16.46 1.63 -5.26
CA LEU A 101 17.10 1.18 -4.03
C LEU A 101 16.29 0.08 -3.34
N ILE A 102 14.98 0.25 -3.25
CA ILE A 102 14.08 -0.76 -2.66
C ILE A 102 14.04 -2.03 -3.53
N LEU A 103 14.01 -1.92 -4.86
CA LEU A 103 14.05 -3.09 -5.76
C LEU A 103 15.34 -3.88 -5.60
N SER A 104 16.48 -3.19 -5.58
CA SER A 104 17.79 -3.82 -5.39
C SER A 104 17.92 -4.41 -3.98
N GLY A 105 17.39 -3.74 -2.95
CA GLY A 105 17.29 -4.26 -1.59
C GLY A 105 16.45 -5.54 -1.50
N TRP A 106 15.27 -5.58 -2.12
CA TRP A 106 14.45 -6.80 -2.25
C TRP A 106 15.19 -7.92 -2.98
N SER A 107 15.91 -7.59 -4.05
CA SER A 107 16.71 -8.54 -4.82
C SER A 107 17.84 -9.14 -3.98
N VAL A 108 18.55 -8.31 -3.21
CA VAL A 108 19.58 -8.75 -2.26
C VAL A 108 18.95 -9.65 -1.19
N ALA A 109 17.80 -9.26 -0.62
CA ALA A 109 17.08 -10.07 0.35
C ALA A 109 16.73 -11.46 -0.23
N VAL A 110 16.23 -11.53 -1.48
CA VAL A 110 15.98 -12.81 -2.16
C VAL A 110 17.27 -13.62 -2.30
N SER A 111 18.39 -12.99 -2.67
CA SER A 111 19.69 -13.67 -2.82
C SER A 111 20.22 -14.27 -1.50
N VAL A 112 19.92 -13.62 -0.36
CA VAL A 112 20.39 -14.01 0.98
C VAL A 112 19.46 -15.03 1.64
N PHE A 113 18.15 -14.80 1.60
CA PHE A 113 17.17 -15.59 2.33
C PHE A 113 16.61 -16.77 1.54
N SER A 114 16.86 -16.85 0.23
CA SER A 114 16.39 -17.93 -0.64
C SER A 114 17.47 -18.97 -0.98
N LYS A 115 18.46 -19.19 -0.09
CA LYS A 115 19.56 -20.18 -0.27
C LYS A 115 19.11 -21.63 -0.50
N ARG A 116 17.84 -21.93 -0.22
CA ARG A 116 17.23 -23.26 -0.37
C ARG A 116 16.70 -23.52 -1.77
N LEU A 117 16.64 -22.49 -2.61
CA LEU A 117 16.29 -22.64 -4.02
C LEU A 117 17.41 -23.38 -4.75
N PRO A 118 17.07 -24.24 -5.73
CA PRO A 118 18.04 -24.69 -6.71
C PRO A 118 18.74 -23.47 -7.33
N GLY A 119 20.06 -23.52 -7.46
CA GLY A 119 20.86 -22.36 -7.91
C GLY A 119 20.39 -21.80 -9.25
N GLU A 120 19.98 -22.68 -10.16
CA GLU A 120 19.40 -22.32 -11.46
C GLU A 120 18.12 -21.47 -11.31
N VAL A 121 17.20 -21.84 -10.43
CA VAL A 121 15.95 -21.10 -10.17
C VAL A 121 16.26 -19.71 -9.63
N LEU A 122 17.16 -19.64 -8.64
CA LEU A 122 17.57 -18.37 -8.06
C LEU A 122 18.22 -17.46 -9.12
N ASN A 123 19.10 -17.99 -9.94
CA ASN A 123 19.76 -17.21 -10.99
C ASN A 123 18.75 -16.61 -11.98
N HIS A 124 17.74 -17.39 -12.43
CA HIS A 124 16.67 -16.88 -13.27
C HIS A 124 15.87 -15.75 -12.59
N ILE A 125 15.53 -15.92 -11.31
CA ILE A 125 14.82 -14.87 -10.54
C ILE A 125 15.66 -13.59 -10.49
N LEU A 126 16.95 -13.70 -10.18
CA LEU A 126 17.84 -12.55 -10.13
C LEU A 126 18.05 -11.90 -11.51
N ILE A 127 18.06 -12.67 -12.60
CA ILE A 127 18.09 -12.14 -13.97
C ILE A 127 16.84 -11.31 -14.25
N ILE A 128 15.64 -11.82 -13.91
CA ILE A 128 14.39 -11.10 -14.13
C ILE A 128 14.34 -9.79 -13.33
N LEU A 129 14.75 -9.83 -12.06
CA LEU A 129 14.85 -8.62 -11.23
C LEU A 129 15.91 -7.64 -11.78
N GLY A 130 17.01 -8.15 -12.34
CA GLY A 130 18.02 -7.35 -13.04
C GLY A 130 17.45 -6.65 -14.29
N LEU A 131 16.64 -7.35 -15.10
CA LEU A 131 15.96 -6.75 -16.26
C LEU A 131 15.02 -5.60 -15.86
N ILE A 132 14.24 -5.78 -14.79
CA ILE A 132 13.40 -4.70 -14.24
C ILE A 132 14.29 -3.55 -13.78
N SER A 133 15.39 -3.84 -13.07
CA SER A 133 16.31 -2.83 -12.58
C SER A 133 16.99 -2.04 -13.69
N ILE A 134 17.37 -2.68 -14.80
CA ILE A 134 17.90 -1.99 -15.99
C ILE A 134 16.90 -0.95 -16.50
N GLY A 135 15.61 -1.31 -16.59
CA GLY A 135 14.56 -0.38 -17.00
C GLY A 135 14.49 0.88 -16.13
N PHE A 136 14.49 0.71 -14.80
CA PHE A 136 14.47 1.85 -13.86
C PHE A 136 15.77 2.66 -13.84
N LEU A 137 16.93 2.01 -13.98
CA LEU A 137 18.21 2.72 -14.05
C LEU A 137 18.36 3.52 -15.35
N LEU A 138 17.89 2.98 -16.48
CA LEU A 138 17.79 3.72 -17.73
C LEU A 138 16.81 4.89 -17.59
N PHE A 139 15.68 4.69 -16.92
CA PHE A 139 14.73 5.77 -16.66
C PHE A 139 15.38 6.93 -15.87
N LEU A 140 16.07 6.60 -14.78
CA LEU A 140 16.80 7.57 -13.97
C LEU A 140 17.88 8.30 -14.79
N LEU A 141 18.69 7.58 -15.58
CA LEU A 141 19.80 8.20 -16.29
C LEU A 141 19.36 9.05 -17.50
N LEU A 142 18.28 8.66 -18.19
CA LEU A 142 17.88 9.29 -19.46
C LEU A 142 16.86 10.42 -19.29
N THR A 143 15.91 10.30 -18.36
CA THR A 143 14.78 11.24 -18.29
C THR A 143 14.52 11.81 -16.90
N SER A 144 15.08 11.21 -15.84
CA SER A 144 14.78 11.61 -14.45
C SER A 144 16.03 11.64 -13.57
N ASN A 145 17.13 12.22 -14.07
CA ASN A 145 18.44 12.18 -13.41
C ASN A 145 18.49 13.09 -12.17
N PRO A 146 18.64 12.55 -10.95
CA PRO A 146 18.65 13.36 -9.73
C PRO A 146 19.91 14.21 -9.55
N PHE A 147 20.95 14.00 -10.37
CA PHE A 147 22.24 14.69 -10.30
C PHE A 147 22.43 15.72 -11.42
N GLU A 148 21.35 16.10 -12.12
CA GLU A 148 21.39 17.16 -13.13
C GLU A 148 21.90 18.47 -12.51
N ARG A 149 22.94 19.07 -13.11
CA ARG A 149 23.55 20.33 -12.66
C ARG A 149 22.82 21.54 -13.24
N LEU A 150 22.89 22.65 -12.53
CA LEU A 150 22.49 23.97 -13.04
C LEU A 150 23.71 24.74 -13.54
N ASP A 151 23.56 25.42 -14.69
CA ASP A 151 24.58 26.33 -15.21
C ASP A 151 24.68 27.61 -14.37
N ILE A 152 23.54 28.08 -13.86
CA ILE A 152 23.45 29.22 -12.95
C ILE A 152 22.99 28.70 -11.59
N ILE A 153 23.90 28.72 -10.63
CA ILE A 153 23.64 28.25 -9.26
C ILE A 153 22.90 29.35 -8.51
N PRO A 154 21.66 29.12 -8.05
CA PRO A 154 20.95 30.12 -7.27
C PRO A 154 21.57 30.24 -5.88
N VAL A 155 21.52 31.44 -5.30
CA VAL A 155 21.99 31.70 -3.93
C VAL A 155 21.13 30.96 -2.89
N GLN A 156 19.86 30.74 -3.22
CA GLN A 156 18.89 30.05 -2.39
C GLN A 156 18.04 29.12 -3.26
N GLY A 157 17.76 27.91 -2.75
CA GLY A 157 16.85 26.98 -3.40
C GLY A 157 15.38 27.32 -3.17
N ARG A 158 14.50 26.61 -3.87
CA ARG A 158 13.05 26.68 -3.70
C ARG A 158 12.62 25.89 -2.48
N GLU A 159 11.37 26.09 -2.08
CA GLU A 159 10.81 25.35 -0.95
C GLU A 159 10.36 23.94 -1.36
N LEU A 160 10.50 22.97 -0.44
CA LEU A 160 9.76 21.71 -0.52
C LEU A 160 8.26 22.04 -0.45
N ASN A 161 7.42 21.35 -1.23
CA ASN A 161 5.97 21.52 -1.14
C ASN A 161 5.54 21.47 0.35
N PRO A 162 4.88 22.52 0.87
CA PRO A 162 4.51 22.59 2.28
C PRO A 162 3.72 21.40 2.82
N LEU A 163 2.90 20.73 1.99
CA LEU A 163 2.18 19.49 2.35
C LEU A 163 3.10 18.33 2.70
N LEU A 164 4.35 18.40 2.25
CA LEU A 164 5.34 17.35 2.43
C LEU A 164 6.31 17.68 3.57
N GLN A 165 6.24 18.88 4.16
CA GLN A 165 6.99 19.25 5.36
C GLN A 165 6.33 18.69 6.63
N ASP A 166 6.09 17.39 6.63
CA ASP A 166 5.44 16.67 7.71
C ASP A 166 6.05 15.27 7.93
N PHE A 167 5.94 14.76 9.16
CA PHE A 167 6.46 13.44 9.54
C PHE A 167 5.93 12.31 8.65
N GLY A 168 4.69 12.44 8.14
CA GLY A 168 4.09 11.50 7.20
C GLY A 168 4.94 11.27 5.96
N LEU A 169 5.56 12.31 5.37
CA LEU A 169 6.48 12.16 4.22
C LEU A 169 7.66 11.25 4.55
N ILE A 170 8.16 11.29 5.79
CA ILE A 170 9.36 10.55 6.18
C ILE A 170 9.09 9.04 6.14
N ILE A 171 7.91 8.62 6.57
CA ILE A 171 7.60 7.21 6.80
C ILE A 171 6.66 6.58 5.77
N HIS A 172 5.72 7.34 5.19
CA HIS A 172 4.68 6.78 4.32
C HIS A 172 5.23 6.27 2.97
N PRO A 173 5.91 7.09 2.13
CA PRO A 173 6.41 6.65 0.84
C PRO A 173 7.36 5.45 0.92
N PRO A 174 8.36 5.39 1.84
CA PRO A 174 9.20 4.21 1.97
C PRO A 174 8.41 2.93 2.30
N MET A 175 7.43 3.00 3.20
CA MET A 175 6.59 1.84 3.56
C MET A 175 5.70 1.39 2.40
N LEU A 176 5.10 2.35 1.68
CA LEU A 176 4.29 2.05 0.51
C LEU A 176 5.13 1.41 -0.60
N TYR A 177 6.33 1.94 -0.87
CA TYR A 177 7.25 1.40 -1.87
C TYR A 177 7.80 0.02 -1.48
N MET A 178 8.05 -0.26 -0.20
CA MET A 178 8.39 -1.61 0.26
C MET A 178 7.33 -2.64 -0.16
N GLY A 179 6.04 -2.27 -0.14
CA GLY A 179 4.95 -3.11 -0.63
C GLY A 179 4.84 -3.17 -2.15
N TYR A 180 4.77 -2.00 -2.80
CA TYR A 180 4.66 -1.84 -4.25
C TYR A 180 5.75 -2.60 -5.01
N VAL A 181 7.00 -2.29 -4.68
CA VAL A 181 8.18 -2.87 -5.31
C VAL A 181 8.31 -4.34 -4.91
N GLY A 182 7.90 -4.70 -3.70
CA GLY A 182 7.89 -6.07 -3.21
C GLY A 182 7.09 -7.03 -4.08
N MET A 183 6.05 -6.55 -4.79
CA MET A 183 5.29 -7.36 -5.76
C MET A 183 6.13 -7.81 -6.97
N ALA A 184 7.28 -7.20 -7.25
CA ALA A 184 8.23 -7.68 -8.25
C ALA A 184 8.78 -9.08 -7.92
N ILE A 185 8.82 -9.45 -6.63
CA ILE A 185 9.33 -10.74 -6.20
C ILE A 185 8.41 -11.90 -6.64
N PRO A 186 7.11 -11.96 -6.25
CA PRO A 186 6.23 -13.01 -6.74
C PRO A 186 6.11 -13.02 -8.27
N PHE A 187 6.19 -11.86 -8.92
CA PHE A 187 6.28 -11.73 -10.38
C PHE A 187 7.51 -12.46 -10.94
N ALA A 188 8.70 -12.22 -10.39
CA ALA A 188 9.94 -12.86 -10.83
C ALA A 188 9.95 -14.38 -10.59
N PHE A 189 9.36 -14.86 -9.48
CA PHE A 189 9.16 -16.29 -9.24
C PHE A 189 8.29 -16.94 -10.32
N VAL A 190 7.20 -16.28 -10.71
CA VAL A 190 6.28 -16.77 -11.74
C VAL A 190 6.96 -16.77 -13.11
N LEU A 191 7.59 -15.67 -13.51
CA LEU A 191 8.30 -15.59 -14.79
C LEU A 191 9.41 -16.62 -14.89
N SER A 192 10.22 -16.81 -13.83
CA SER A 192 11.25 -17.84 -13.79
C SER A 192 10.67 -19.23 -14.06
N SER A 193 9.52 -19.53 -13.46
CA SER A 193 8.85 -20.82 -13.63
C SER A 193 8.28 -21.01 -15.04
N LEU A 194 7.73 -19.95 -15.64
CA LEU A 194 7.22 -19.96 -17.01
C LEU A 194 8.35 -20.10 -18.05
N ILE A 195 9.45 -19.37 -17.90
CA ILE A 195 10.62 -19.46 -18.79
C ILE A 195 11.15 -20.90 -18.79
N ARG A 196 11.35 -21.48 -17.60
CA ARG A 196 11.87 -22.84 -17.41
C ARG A 196 10.86 -23.94 -17.77
N GLY A 197 9.58 -23.61 -17.93
CA GLY A 197 8.51 -24.58 -18.14
C GLY A 197 8.25 -25.50 -16.94
N GLN A 198 8.77 -25.16 -15.76
CA GLN A 198 8.68 -25.96 -14.53
C GLN A 198 7.66 -25.34 -13.57
N LEU A 199 6.38 -25.70 -13.73
CA LEU A 199 5.26 -25.15 -12.96
C LEU A 199 4.81 -26.13 -11.86
N ASP A 200 5.80 -26.63 -11.12
CA ASP A 200 5.59 -27.54 -9.99
C ASP A 200 5.02 -26.78 -8.77
N SER A 201 4.61 -27.49 -7.71
CA SER A 201 4.04 -26.83 -6.53
C SER A 201 5.10 -26.25 -5.58
N THR A 202 6.39 -26.44 -5.89
CA THR A 202 7.50 -26.07 -4.99
C THR A 202 7.79 -24.58 -5.04
N TRP A 203 7.75 -23.95 -6.22
CA TRP A 203 7.94 -22.49 -6.34
C TRP A 203 6.87 -21.68 -5.60
N LEU A 204 5.64 -22.20 -5.54
CA LEU A 204 4.52 -21.58 -4.82
C LEU A 204 4.80 -21.46 -3.32
N ARG A 205 5.46 -22.46 -2.73
CA ARG A 205 5.85 -22.46 -1.31
C ARG A 205 6.90 -21.40 -1.01
N TRP A 206 7.80 -21.15 -1.97
CA TRP A 206 8.85 -20.16 -1.82
C TRP A 206 8.36 -18.74 -2.07
N SER A 207 7.44 -18.53 -3.02
CA SER A 207 6.88 -17.22 -3.35
C SER A 207 5.98 -16.66 -2.23
N ARG A 208 5.22 -17.52 -1.55
CA ARG A 208 4.22 -17.12 -0.55
C ARG A 208 4.71 -16.23 0.60
N PRO A 209 5.82 -16.52 1.31
CA PRO A 209 6.32 -15.60 2.34
C PRO A 209 6.68 -14.22 1.76
N TRP A 210 7.26 -14.16 0.57
CA TRP A 210 7.57 -12.88 -0.09
C TRP A 210 6.30 -12.10 -0.43
N THR A 211 5.27 -12.77 -0.97
CA THR A 211 3.97 -12.14 -1.23
C THR A 211 3.33 -11.61 0.05
N LEU A 212 3.40 -12.37 1.15
CA LEU A 212 2.83 -11.94 2.44
C LEU A 212 3.55 -10.71 3.01
N VAL A 213 4.89 -10.64 2.92
CA VAL A 213 5.63 -9.47 3.40
C VAL A 213 5.36 -8.25 2.51
N ALA A 214 5.33 -8.40 1.18
CA ALA A 214 4.95 -7.32 0.27
C ALA A 214 3.53 -6.81 0.56
N TRP A 215 2.58 -7.73 0.75
CA TRP A 215 1.19 -7.39 1.10
C TRP A 215 1.08 -6.72 2.48
N ALA A 216 1.91 -7.11 3.46
CA ALA A 216 1.97 -6.47 4.77
C ALA A 216 2.41 -5.00 4.66
N PHE A 217 3.51 -4.73 3.96
CA PHE A 217 4.00 -3.36 3.74
C PHE A 217 3.03 -2.53 2.91
N LEU A 218 2.38 -3.12 1.89
CA LEU A 218 1.37 -2.43 1.10
C LEU A 218 0.16 -2.04 1.96
N THR A 219 -0.32 -2.96 2.82
CA THR A 219 -1.39 -2.66 3.78
C THR A 219 -0.99 -1.55 4.74
N PHE A 220 0.20 -1.65 5.32
CA PHE A 220 0.70 -0.66 6.27
C PHE A 220 0.89 0.72 5.61
N GLY A 221 1.47 0.76 4.41
CA GLY A 221 1.65 1.97 3.62
C GLY A 221 0.33 2.67 3.31
N ILE A 222 -0.68 1.94 2.81
CA ILE A 222 -2.03 2.49 2.55
C ILE A 222 -2.67 3.00 3.84
N THR A 223 -2.58 2.23 4.93
CA THR A 223 -3.13 2.61 6.24
C THR A 223 -2.49 3.89 6.76
N LEU A 224 -1.18 3.99 6.65
CA LEU A 224 -0.40 5.15 7.08
C LEU A 224 -0.69 6.38 6.21
N GLY A 225 -0.89 6.19 4.90
CA GLY A 225 -1.29 7.27 3.99
C GLY A 225 -2.68 7.82 4.32
N SER A 226 -3.65 6.93 4.59
CA SER A 226 -4.99 7.31 5.05
C SER A 226 -4.95 8.08 6.38
N TRP A 227 -4.10 7.67 7.30
CA TRP A 227 -3.89 8.38 8.57
C TRP A 227 -3.29 9.77 8.34
N TRP A 228 -2.26 9.86 7.50
CA TRP A 228 -1.60 11.12 7.18
C TRP A 228 -2.55 12.11 6.50
N ALA A 229 -3.25 11.66 5.46
CA ALA A 229 -4.24 12.46 4.73
C ALA A 229 -5.36 12.99 5.64
N TYR A 230 -5.72 12.24 6.70
CA TYR A 230 -6.76 12.65 7.63
C TYR A 230 -6.39 13.90 8.44
N TYR A 231 -5.14 14.02 8.91
CA TYR A 231 -4.75 15.19 9.71
C TYR A 231 -4.16 16.32 8.85
N GLU A 232 -3.34 16.00 7.85
CA GLU A 232 -2.58 17.01 7.10
C GLU A 232 -3.45 17.85 6.17
N LEU A 233 -4.49 17.25 5.56
CA LEU A 233 -5.27 17.92 4.51
C LEU A 233 -6.40 18.84 5.06
N GLY A 234 -6.59 18.94 6.38
CA GLY A 234 -7.51 19.92 6.97
C GLY A 234 -9.02 19.67 6.76
N TRP A 235 -9.42 18.61 6.07
CA TRP A 235 -10.82 18.31 5.69
C TRP A 235 -11.48 17.18 6.52
N GLY A 236 -10.72 16.52 7.39
CA GLY A 236 -11.24 15.55 8.36
C GLY A 236 -11.80 14.24 7.78
N GLY A 237 -11.44 13.83 6.56
CA GLY A 237 -11.78 12.50 6.03
C GLY A 237 -10.56 11.62 5.80
N TRP A 238 -10.78 10.33 5.52
CA TRP A 238 -9.74 9.29 5.59
C TRP A 238 -9.45 8.60 4.25
N TRP A 239 -10.29 8.83 3.23
CA TRP A 239 -10.17 8.27 1.90
C TRP A 239 -10.99 9.11 0.91
N PHE A 240 -10.40 9.47 -0.22
CA PHE A 240 -11.02 10.31 -1.25
C PHE A 240 -11.46 9.57 -2.50
N TRP A 241 -10.99 8.32 -2.68
CA TRP A 241 -11.06 7.62 -3.97
C TRP A 241 -10.32 8.36 -5.09
N ASP A 242 -9.27 9.10 -4.75
CA ASP A 242 -8.48 9.80 -5.76
C ASP A 242 -7.60 8.81 -6.57
N PRO A 243 -7.17 9.16 -7.79
CA PRO A 243 -6.40 8.25 -8.63
C PRO A 243 -5.11 7.72 -8.00
N VAL A 244 -4.46 8.46 -7.10
CA VAL A 244 -3.22 8.04 -6.44
C VAL A 244 -3.50 7.03 -5.32
N GLU A 245 -4.52 7.28 -4.51
CA GLU A 245 -5.06 6.28 -3.58
C GLU A 245 -5.48 5.00 -4.31
N ASN A 246 -6.24 5.12 -5.40
CA ASN A 246 -6.72 3.99 -6.20
C ASN A 246 -5.57 3.19 -6.83
N ALA A 247 -4.52 3.88 -7.29
CA ALA A 247 -3.32 3.26 -7.83
C ALA A 247 -2.69 2.28 -6.83
N SER A 248 -2.72 2.60 -5.53
CA SER A 248 -2.19 1.75 -4.46
C SER A 248 -3.15 0.64 -4.05
N PHE A 249 -4.45 0.89 -4.15
CA PHE A 249 -5.47 -0.04 -3.73
C PHE A 249 -5.68 -1.21 -4.70
N MET A 250 -5.58 -0.97 -6.00
CA MET A 250 -5.70 -2.02 -7.03
C MET A 250 -4.72 -3.20 -6.86
N PRO A 251 -3.39 -2.97 -6.71
CA PRO A 251 -2.46 -4.07 -6.44
C PRO A 251 -2.70 -4.73 -5.09
N TRP A 252 -3.25 -4.02 -4.09
CA TRP A 252 -3.62 -4.61 -2.79
C TRP A 252 -4.76 -5.63 -2.91
N LEU A 253 -5.80 -5.33 -3.69
CA LEU A 253 -6.90 -6.26 -3.97
C LEU A 253 -6.40 -7.53 -4.67
N VAL A 254 -5.54 -7.36 -5.67
CA VAL A 254 -4.93 -8.48 -6.40
C VAL A 254 -3.96 -9.28 -5.52
N ALA A 255 -3.17 -8.61 -4.67
CA ALA A 255 -2.28 -9.26 -3.71
C ALA A 255 -3.07 -10.09 -2.68
N THR A 256 -4.22 -9.56 -2.22
CA THR A 256 -5.13 -10.29 -1.33
C THR A 256 -5.65 -11.56 -2.00
N ALA A 257 -6.10 -11.47 -3.25
CA ALA A 257 -6.52 -12.65 -4.03
C ALA A 257 -5.34 -13.62 -4.28
N LEU A 258 -4.14 -13.10 -4.52
CA LEU A 258 -2.92 -13.91 -4.74
C LEU A 258 -2.55 -14.71 -3.49
N VAL A 259 -2.58 -14.11 -2.30
CA VAL A 259 -2.29 -14.80 -1.03
C VAL A 259 -3.22 -16.00 -0.81
N HIS A 260 -4.51 -15.84 -1.14
CA HIS A 260 -5.50 -16.91 -1.07
C HIS A 260 -5.29 -17.97 -2.17
N SER A 261 -5.00 -17.53 -3.40
CA SER A 261 -4.72 -18.42 -4.53
C SER A 261 -3.49 -19.30 -4.24
N LEU A 262 -2.41 -18.70 -3.72
CA LEU A 262 -1.18 -19.39 -3.32
C LEU A 262 -1.47 -20.46 -2.26
N SER A 263 -2.36 -20.21 -1.30
CA SER A 263 -2.76 -21.19 -0.29
C SER A 263 -3.45 -22.41 -0.90
N VAL A 264 -4.30 -22.22 -1.91
CA VAL A 264 -4.96 -23.32 -2.63
C VAL A 264 -3.97 -24.07 -3.52
N SER A 265 -3.16 -23.34 -4.30
CA SER A 265 -2.17 -23.95 -5.18
C SER A 265 -1.12 -24.75 -4.42
N GLU A 266 -0.68 -24.26 -3.25
CA GLU A 266 0.24 -24.98 -2.36
C GLU A 266 -0.36 -26.27 -1.81
N LYS A 267 -1.60 -26.23 -1.29
CA LYS A 267 -2.23 -27.37 -0.60
C LYS A 267 -2.86 -28.39 -1.53
N ARG A 268 -3.36 -27.94 -2.68
CA ARG A 268 -4.23 -28.73 -3.57
C ARG A 268 -3.70 -28.80 -4.99
N GLY A 269 -2.67 -28.05 -5.37
CA GLY A 269 -2.18 -28.00 -6.75
C GLY A 269 -3.20 -27.45 -7.77
N ALA A 270 -4.29 -26.83 -7.30
CA ALA A 270 -5.31 -26.18 -8.13
C ALA A 270 -4.99 -24.68 -8.32
N PHE A 271 -5.73 -23.99 -9.20
CA PHE A 271 -5.60 -22.55 -9.47
C PHE A 271 -4.23 -22.09 -10.02
N LYS A 272 -3.48 -22.97 -10.69
CA LYS A 272 -2.18 -22.59 -11.27
C LYS A 272 -2.27 -21.37 -12.19
N HIS A 273 -3.21 -21.39 -13.15
CA HIS A 273 -3.48 -20.25 -14.03
C HIS A 273 -3.80 -18.97 -13.25
N TRP A 274 -4.65 -19.10 -12.23
CA TRP A 274 -5.10 -17.96 -11.45
C TRP A 274 -3.98 -17.33 -10.62
N THR A 275 -3.19 -18.17 -9.94
CA THR A 275 -2.04 -17.71 -9.17
C THR A 275 -1.00 -17.02 -10.05
N VAL A 276 -0.73 -17.55 -11.25
CA VAL A 276 0.20 -16.95 -12.21
C VAL A 276 -0.31 -15.60 -12.71
N LEU A 277 -1.57 -15.52 -13.14
CA LEU A 277 -2.17 -14.27 -13.60
C LEU A 277 -2.22 -13.20 -12.51
N LEU A 278 -2.57 -13.57 -11.27
CA LEU A 278 -2.62 -12.64 -10.14
C LEU A 278 -1.24 -12.10 -9.78
N ALA A 279 -0.18 -12.91 -9.86
CA ALA A 279 1.19 -12.46 -9.64
C ALA A 279 1.67 -11.50 -10.74
N ILE A 280 1.34 -11.79 -12.00
CA ILE A 280 1.61 -10.87 -13.12
C ILE A 280 0.84 -9.57 -12.91
N ALA A 281 -0.47 -9.64 -12.70
CA ALA A 281 -1.33 -8.49 -12.49
C ALA A 281 -0.90 -7.62 -11.29
N GLY A 282 -0.48 -8.22 -10.18
CA GLY A 282 -0.06 -7.46 -8.98
C GLY A 282 1.12 -6.53 -9.24
N PHE A 283 2.16 -7.03 -9.93
CA PHE A 283 3.29 -6.17 -10.30
C PHE A 283 2.95 -5.22 -11.45
N SER A 284 2.19 -5.67 -12.44
CA SER A 284 1.69 -4.83 -13.53
C SER A 284 0.89 -3.63 -13.04
N LEU A 285 0.01 -3.81 -12.05
CA LEU A 285 -0.75 -2.72 -11.42
C LEU A 285 0.13 -1.80 -10.59
N SER A 286 1.21 -2.32 -9.99
CA SER A 286 2.20 -1.49 -9.27
C SER A 286 2.99 -0.60 -10.25
N LEU A 287 3.36 -1.11 -11.42
CA LEU A 287 3.96 -0.32 -12.50
C LEU A 287 2.97 0.69 -13.10
N LEU A 288 1.71 0.28 -13.31
CA LEU A 288 0.65 1.19 -13.74
C LEU A 288 0.46 2.32 -12.74
N GLY A 289 0.46 2.04 -11.45
CA GLY A 289 0.39 3.08 -10.42
C GLY A 289 1.55 4.07 -10.53
N THR A 290 2.76 3.60 -10.83
CA THR A 290 3.92 4.47 -11.09
C THR A 290 3.66 5.36 -12.30
N PHE A 291 3.14 4.80 -13.40
CA PHE A 291 2.73 5.57 -14.58
C PHE A 291 1.68 6.63 -14.26
N LEU A 292 0.61 6.26 -13.54
CA LEU A 292 -0.50 7.14 -13.20
C LEU A 292 -0.03 8.35 -12.37
N VAL A 293 0.76 8.11 -11.32
CA VAL A 293 1.22 9.18 -10.42
C VAL A 293 2.30 10.06 -11.06
N ARG A 294 3.05 9.54 -12.04
CA ARG A 294 4.29 10.19 -12.52
C ARG A 294 4.23 10.72 -13.95
N SER A 295 3.23 10.32 -14.74
CA SER A 295 3.08 10.77 -16.13
C SER A 295 2.51 12.18 -16.27
N GLY A 296 1.94 12.76 -15.20
CA GLY A 296 1.26 14.05 -15.26
C GLY A 296 -0.08 14.03 -15.99
N ILE A 297 -0.54 12.83 -16.36
CA ILE A 297 -1.78 12.61 -17.10
C ILE A 297 -3.02 12.75 -16.20
N LEU A 298 -2.85 12.58 -14.88
CA LEU A 298 -3.92 12.70 -13.91
C LEU A 298 -3.86 14.05 -13.19
N THR A 299 -5.05 14.61 -12.93
CA THR A 299 -5.23 15.65 -11.91
C THR A 299 -5.48 14.96 -10.57
N SER A 300 -4.60 15.16 -9.59
CA SER A 300 -4.76 14.65 -8.23
C SER A 300 -4.08 15.59 -7.25
N VAL A 301 -4.62 15.69 -6.03
CA VAL A 301 -4.01 16.39 -4.90
C VAL A 301 -2.67 15.77 -4.48
N HIS A 302 -2.42 14.52 -4.86
CA HIS A 302 -1.18 13.79 -4.61
C HIS A 302 -0.21 13.80 -5.80
N SER A 303 -0.52 14.57 -6.86
CA SER A 303 0.35 14.73 -8.04
C SER A 303 1.14 16.03 -7.93
N PHE A 304 2.45 15.92 -7.70
CA PHE A 304 3.30 17.08 -7.41
C PHE A 304 4.23 17.51 -8.56
N ALA A 305 4.27 16.77 -9.68
CA ALA A 305 4.91 17.24 -10.91
C ALA A 305 4.51 16.40 -12.14
N ALA A 306 4.61 16.98 -13.33
CA ALA A 306 4.22 16.39 -14.61
C ALA A 306 5.32 16.59 -15.67
N ASP A 307 5.71 15.52 -16.37
CA ASP A 307 6.66 15.57 -17.51
C ASP A 307 6.26 14.53 -18.59
N PRO A 308 5.86 14.97 -19.80
CA PRO A 308 5.46 14.07 -20.89
C PRO A 308 6.54 13.06 -21.31
N ALA A 309 7.83 13.44 -21.28
CA ALA A 309 8.92 12.55 -21.66
C ALA A 309 9.06 11.39 -20.66
N ARG A 310 8.85 11.69 -19.37
CA ARG A 310 8.86 10.68 -18.31
C ARG A 310 7.66 9.74 -18.42
N GLY A 311 6.47 10.29 -18.68
CA GLY A 311 5.25 9.52 -18.92
C GLY A 311 5.41 8.53 -20.09
N ALA A 312 5.96 8.99 -21.21
CA ALA A 312 6.20 8.15 -22.39
C ALA A 312 7.18 7.00 -22.10
N PHE A 313 8.29 7.26 -21.40
CA PHE A 313 9.24 6.22 -21.01
C PHE A 313 8.57 5.13 -20.17
N ILE A 314 7.85 5.52 -19.11
CA ILE A 314 7.18 4.55 -18.23
C ILE A 314 6.12 3.77 -19.00
N LEU A 315 5.38 4.40 -19.94
CA LEU A 315 4.40 3.71 -20.77
C LEU A 315 5.05 2.62 -21.64
N VAL A 316 6.16 2.92 -22.32
CA VAL A 316 6.90 1.93 -23.11
C VAL A 316 7.41 0.80 -22.22
N PHE A 317 7.98 1.14 -21.07
CA PHE A 317 8.47 0.15 -20.11
C PHE A 317 7.33 -0.76 -19.60
N LEU A 318 6.17 -0.18 -19.31
CA LEU A 318 4.96 -0.90 -18.90
C LEU A 318 4.47 -1.84 -20.01
N ILE A 319 4.39 -1.37 -21.26
CA ILE A 319 4.00 -2.21 -22.41
C ILE A 319 4.97 -3.39 -22.58
N LEU A 320 6.29 -3.16 -22.44
CA LEU A 320 7.29 -4.21 -22.56
C LEU A 320 7.16 -5.25 -21.44
N VAL A 321 7.06 -4.83 -20.17
CA VAL A 321 6.97 -5.75 -19.03
C VAL A 321 5.65 -6.52 -19.03
N ILE A 322 4.52 -5.83 -19.21
CA ILE A 322 3.19 -6.45 -19.22
C ILE A 322 3.01 -7.32 -20.47
N GLY A 323 3.33 -6.78 -21.64
CA GLY A 323 3.18 -7.48 -22.92
C GLY A 323 4.01 -8.75 -22.97
N SER A 324 5.29 -8.69 -22.59
CA SER A 324 6.16 -9.88 -22.59
C SER A 324 5.74 -10.93 -21.57
N SER A 325 5.32 -10.53 -20.37
CA SER A 325 4.88 -11.47 -19.33
C SER A 325 3.56 -12.15 -19.66
N LEU A 326 2.58 -11.42 -20.22
CA LEU A 326 1.31 -11.99 -20.67
C LEU A 326 1.48 -12.86 -21.92
N ALA A 327 2.34 -12.47 -22.87
CA ALA A 327 2.68 -13.29 -24.03
C ALA A 327 3.33 -14.62 -23.60
N LEU A 328 4.28 -14.57 -22.66
CA LEU A 328 4.90 -15.77 -22.11
C LEU A 328 3.88 -16.65 -21.37
N TYR A 329 2.98 -16.05 -20.59
CA TYR A 329 1.87 -16.75 -19.95
C TYR A 329 1.00 -17.49 -20.98
N ALA A 330 0.58 -16.80 -22.04
CA ALA A 330 -0.24 -17.38 -23.10
C ALA A 330 0.48 -18.54 -23.80
N TRP A 331 1.77 -18.37 -24.11
CA TRP A 331 2.58 -19.41 -24.72
C TRP A 331 2.72 -20.66 -23.84
N ARG A 332 2.88 -20.48 -22.52
CA ARG A 332 3.06 -21.59 -21.56
C ARG A 332 1.75 -22.10 -20.95
N ALA A 333 0.60 -21.60 -21.40
CA ALA A 333 -0.71 -21.91 -20.80
C ALA A 333 -1.02 -23.42 -20.74
N SER A 334 -0.62 -24.19 -21.75
CA SER A 334 -0.86 -25.64 -21.82
C SER A 334 -0.19 -26.44 -20.69
N LEU A 335 0.94 -25.95 -20.14
CA LEU A 335 1.68 -26.60 -19.06
C LEU A 335 1.00 -26.47 -17.69
N MET A 336 -0.02 -25.61 -17.57
CA MET A 336 -0.70 -25.30 -16.30
C MET A 336 -2.00 -26.07 -16.08
N ARG A 337 -2.35 -27.02 -16.97
CA ARG A 337 -3.55 -27.85 -16.81
C ARG A 337 -3.53 -28.59 -15.48
N SER A 338 -4.53 -28.35 -14.65
CA SER A 338 -4.73 -29.06 -13.38
C SER A 338 -5.79 -30.15 -13.55
N SER A 339 -5.48 -31.38 -13.12
CA SER A 339 -6.43 -32.50 -13.11
C SER A 339 -7.30 -32.56 -11.84
N ASN A 340 -7.13 -31.60 -10.91
CA ASN A 340 -7.79 -31.66 -9.61
C ASN A 340 -9.20 -31.08 -9.67
N SER A 341 -10.19 -31.98 -9.68
CA SER A 341 -11.59 -31.62 -9.50
C SER A 341 -11.93 -31.38 -8.02
N PHE A 342 -12.86 -30.46 -7.79
CA PHE A 342 -13.45 -30.17 -6.49
C PHE A 342 -14.94 -29.85 -6.69
N SER A 343 -15.77 -30.13 -5.69
CA SER A 343 -17.21 -29.86 -5.79
C SER A 343 -17.53 -28.39 -5.58
N TRP A 344 -18.66 -27.93 -6.11
CA TRP A 344 -19.21 -26.59 -5.86
C TRP A 344 -19.24 -26.21 -4.38
N LEU A 345 -19.61 -27.13 -3.49
CA LEU A 345 -19.52 -26.91 -2.05
C LEU A 345 -18.19 -27.42 -1.49
N SER A 346 -17.15 -26.58 -1.57
CA SER A 346 -15.82 -26.88 -1.04
C SER A 346 -15.08 -25.61 -0.64
N LYS A 347 -14.01 -25.76 0.14
CA LYS A 347 -13.11 -24.64 0.48
C LYS A 347 -12.45 -24.04 -0.76
N GLU A 348 -12.11 -24.87 -1.74
CA GLU A 348 -11.60 -24.42 -3.03
C GLU A 348 -12.58 -23.46 -3.71
N SER A 349 -13.87 -23.84 -3.82
CA SER A 349 -14.90 -22.99 -4.44
C SER A 349 -15.10 -21.68 -3.70
N GLY A 350 -15.14 -21.70 -2.36
CA GLY A 350 -15.27 -20.47 -1.57
C GLY A 350 -14.09 -19.51 -1.80
N LEU A 351 -12.87 -20.03 -1.83
CA LEU A 351 -11.68 -19.23 -2.12
C LEU A 351 -11.66 -18.72 -3.58
N LEU A 352 -12.18 -19.50 -4.53
CA LEU A 352 -12.32 -19.05 -5.92
C LEU A 352 -13.32 -17.90 -6.05
N ILE A 353 -14.49 -18.02 -5.43
CA ILE A 353 -15.53 -16.98 -5.45
C ILE A 353 -14.98 -15.70 -4.83
N ASN A 354 -14.28 -15.79 -3.69
CA ASN A 354 -13.65 -14.63 -3.08
C ASN A 354 -12.63 -13.98 -4.03
N ASN A 355 -11.76 -14.76 -4.68
CA ASN A 355 -10.82 -14.23 -5.66
C ASN A 355 -11.51 -13.57 -6.87
N ILE A 356 -12.62 -14.13 -7.37
CA ILE A 356 -13.40 -13.52 -8.46
C ILE A 356 -13.97 -12.18 -8.00
N LEU A 357 -14.54 -12.10 -6.80
CA LEU A 357 -15.08 -10.86 -6.25
C LEU A 357 -14.00 -9.80 -6.01
N LEU A 358 -12.83 -10.18 -5.49
CA LEU A 358 -11.69 -9.28 -5.33
C LEU A 358 -11.16 -8.74 -6.66
N VAL A 359 -11.10 -9.58 -7.70
CA VAL A 359 -10.71 -9.14 -9.05
C VAL A 359 -11.79 -8.25 -9.66
N ALA A 360 -13.07 -8.56 -9.48
CA ALA A 360 -14.17 -7.71 -9.91
C ALA A 360 -14.13 -6.33 -9.24
N ALA A 361 -13.86 -6.29 -7.93
CA ALA A 361 -13.68 -5.04 -7.18
C ALA A 361 -12.46 -4.25 -7.66
N MET A 362 -11.36 -4.94 -8.00
CA MET A 362 -10.21 -4.27 -8.60
C MET A 362 -10.56 -3.70 -9.98
N LEU A 363 -11.26 -4.46 -10.83
CA LEU A 363 -11.67 -4.00 -12.16
C LEU A 363 -12.63 -2.80 -12.08
N SER A 364 -13.54 -2.73 -11.09
CA SER A 364 -14.38 -1.55 -10.92
C SER A 364 -13.58 -0.31 -10.55
N VAL A 365 -12.58 -0.45 -9.68
CA VAL A 365 -11.68 0.67 -9.32
C VAL A 365 -10.81 1.07 -10.52
N PHE A 366 -10.28 0.09 -11.26
CA PHE A 366 -9.50 0.29 -12.47
C PHE A 366 -10.28 1.04 -13.54
N LEU A 367 -11.52 0.62 -13.82
CA LEU A 367 -12.40 1.28 -14.77
C LEU A 367 -12.75 2.69 -14.31
N GLY A 368 -13.16 2.89 -13.06
CA GLY A 368 -13.46 4.24 -12.53
C GLY A 368 -12.27 5.20 -12.61
N THR A 369 -11.05 4.68 -12.43
CA THR A 369 -9.82 5.49 -12.46
C THR A 369 -9.36 5.80 -13.89
N LEU A 370 -9.42 4.84 -14.82
CA LEU A 370 -8.89 5.01 -16.17
C LEU A 370 -9.92 5.50 -17.19
N TYR A 371 -11.22 5.32 -16.94
CA TYR A 371 -12.26 5.70 -17.89
C TYR A 371 -12.28 7.22 -18.17
N PRO A 372 -12.17 8.12 -17.17
CA PRO A 372 -12.01 9.56 -17.43
C PRO A 372 -10.81 9.88 -18.32
N LEU A 373 -9.69 9.20 -18.09
CA LEU A 373 -8.48 9.37 -18.87
C LEU A 373 -8.67 8.92 -20.33
N LEU A 374 -9.32 7.78 -20.54
CA LEU A 374 -9.61 7.29 -21.88
C LEU A 374 -10.47 8.28 -22.66
N LEU A 375 -11.52 8.83 -22.06
CA LEU A 375 -12.38 9.83 -22.72
C LEU A 375 -11.62 11.11 -23.06
N ASP A 376 -10.80 11.62 -22.15
CA ASP A 376 -9.97 12.81 -22.41
C ASP A 376 -8.98 12.56 -23.56
N SER A 377 -8.30 11.40 -23.56
CA SER A 377 -7.35 11.03 -24.61
C SER A 377 -7.99 10.84 -26.00
N LEU A 378 -9.27 10.48 -26.05
CA LEU A 378 -10.04 10.35 -27.28
C LEU A 378 -10.72 11.65 -27.72
N GLY A 379 -10.59 12.74 -26.96
CA GLY A 379 -11.26 14.02 -27.22
C GLY A 379 -12.78 13.97 -27.02
N LEU A 380 -13.30 13.00 -26.26
CA LEU A 380 -14.73 12.79 -26.03
C LEU A 380 -15.28 13.59 -24.83
N GLY A 381 -14.46 14.46 -24.24
CA GLY A 381 -14.80 15.31 -23.10
C GLY A 381 -14.19 14.83 -21.79
N LYS A 382 -14.14 15.73 -20.80
CA LYS A 382 -13.62 15.45 -19.47
C LYS A 382 -14.78 15.17 -18.51
N ILE A 383 -14.73 13.99 -17.88
CA ILE A 383 -15.63 13.64 -16.78
C ILE A 383 -14.80 13.50 -15.50
N SER A 384 -15.44 13.68 -14.34
CA SER A 384 -14.84 13.38 -13.05
C SER A 384 -15.61 12.24 -12.39
N VAL A 385 -14.87 11.26 -11.86
CA VAL A 385 -15.41 10.11 -11.15
C VAL A 385 -14.89 10.18 -9.73
N GLY A 386 -15.79 10.38 -8.77
CA GLY A 386 -15.46 10.50 -7.35
C GLY A 386 -16.16 9.43 -6.50
N ALA A 387 -16.10 9.61 -5.17
CA ALA A 387 -16.62 8.68 -4.17
C ALA A 387 -18.01 8.09 -4.47
N PRO A 388 -19.03 8.84 -4.94
CA PRO A 388 -20.36 8.27 -5.20
C PRO A 388 -20.36 7.09 -6.19
N TYR A 389 -19.50 7.13 -7.23
CA TYR A 389 -19.38 6.02 -8.17
C TYR A 389 -18.72 4.81 -7.50
N PHE A 390 -17.59 5.03 -6.84
CA PHE A 390 -16.84 3.95 -6.23
C PHE A 390 -17.63 3.27 -5.12
N ASP A 391 -18.30 4.03 -4.25
CA ASP A 391 -19.13 3.47 -3.19
C ASP A 391 -20.30 2.66 -3.75
N ALA A 392 -20.95 3.15 -4.82
CA ALA A 392 -22.08 2.47 -5.45
C ALA A 392 -21.70 1.14 -6.12
N VAL A 393 -20.47 0.99 -6.62
CA VAL A 393 -20.02 -0.23 -7.33
C VAL A 393 -19.22 -1.15 -6.41
N PHE A 394 -18.32 -0.61 -5.60
CA PHE A 394 -17.39 -1.37 -4.77
C PHE A 394 -18.10 -2.03 -3.59
N VAL A 395 -18.96 -1.30 -2.86
CA VAL A 395 -19.63 -1.81 -1.66
C VAL A 395 -20.50 -3.05 -1.96
N PRO A 396 -21.35 -3.07 -3.01
CA PRO A 396 -22.13 -4.26 -3.35
C PRO A 396 -21.30 -5.49 -3.75
N ILE A 397 -20.07 -5.31 -4.25
CA ILE A 397 -19.15 -6.40 -4.57
C ILE A 397 -18.47 -6.92 -3.29
N MET A 398 -18.10 -6.02 -2.38
CA MET A 398 -17.38 -6.38 -1.16
C MET A 398 -18.25 -7.06 -0.10
N ILE A 399 -19.54 -6.72 -0.02
CA ILE A 399 -20.48 -7.40 0.89
C ILE A 399 -20.44 -8.93 0.68
N PRO A 400 -20.74 -9.49 -0.51
CA PRO A 400 -20.67 -10.94 -0.72
C PRO A 400 -19.25 -11.49 -0.56
N ALA A 401 -18.20 -10.73 -0.86
CA ALA A 401 -16.81 -11.17 -0.63
C ALA A 401 -16.55 -11.43 0.86
N ILE A 402 -17.04 -10.54 1.73
CA ILE A 402 -16.96 -10.69 3.20
C ILE A 402 -17.79 -11.88 3.68
N LEU A 403 -19.01 -12.08 3.16
CA LEU A 403 -19.84 -13.25 3.50
C LEU A 403 -19.10 -14.56 3.19
N VAL A 404 -18.51 -14.64 2.00
CA VAL A 404 -17.73 -15.81 1.56
C VAL A 404 -16.47 -15.98 2.41
N MET A 405 -15.77 -14.89 2.75
CA MET A 405 -14.59 -14.90 3.63
C MET A 405 -14.90 -15.54 4.98
N VAL A 406 -16.09 -15.32 5.53
CA VAL A 406 -16.50 -15.87 6.83
C VAL A 406 -16.85 -17.36 6.75
N ILE A 407 -17.52 -17.78 5.67
CA ILE A 407 -18.02 -19.15 5.50
C ILE A 407 -16.92 -20.12 5.01
N ALA A 408 -16.11 -19.70 4.04
CA ALA A 408 -15.15 -20.57 3.35
C ALA A 408 -14.14 -21.29 4.27
N PRO A 409 -13.62 -20.70 5.37
CA PRO A 409 -12.71 -21.39 6.29
C PRO A 409 -13.28 -22.65 6.95
N PHE A 410 -14.60 -22.72 7.14
CA PHE A 410 -15.28 -23.87 7.78
C PHE A 410 -15.54 -25.04 6.82
N LEU A 411 -15.52 -24.77 5.52
CA LEU A 411 -15.70 -25.81 4.50
C LEU A 411 -14.51 -26.78 4.50
N ARG A 412 -14.74 -28.03 4.09
CA ARG A 412 -13.70 -29.02 3.83
C ARG A 412 -13.09 -28.83 2.44
N TRP A 413 -11.85 -29.26 2.29
CA TRP A 413 -11.20 -29.41 0.98
C TRP A 413 -11.90 -30.50 0.16
N LYS A 414 -11.85 -30.40 -1.16
CA LYS A 414 -12.48 -31.29 -2.16
C LYS A 414 -14.01 -31.26 -2.15
N LYS A 415 -14.64 -31.59 -1.03
CA LYS A 415 -16.10 -31.73 -0.90
C LYS A 415 -16.55 -31.52 0.55
N ASP A 416 -17.68 -30.86 0.70
CA ASP A 416 -18.41 -30.74 1.96
C ASP A 416 -19.92 -30.98 1.78
N THR A 417 -20.68 -30.96 2.88
CA THR A 417 -22.15 -31.06 2.87
C THR A 417 -22.78 -29.89 3.62
N LEU A 418 -23.88 -29.33 3.09
CA LEU A 418 -24.57 -28.20 3.71
C LEU A 418 -25.00 -28.52 5.14
N VAL A 419 -25.48 -29.74 5.38
CA VAL A 419 -25.92 -30.20 6.70
C VAL A 419 -24.79 -30.11 7.73
N ARG A 420 -23.56 -30.52 7.37
CA ARG A 420 -22.42 -30.44 8.29
C ARG A 420 -22.06 -28.98 8.55
N SER A 421 -21.90 -28.19 7.50
CA SER A 421 -21.50 -26.78 7.62
C SER A 421 -22.50 -25.98 8.45
N ALA A 422 -23.80 -26.19 8.21
CA ALA A 422 -24.87 -25.53 8.95
C ALA A 422 -24.89 -25.95 10.44
N LYS A 423 -24.75 -27.25 10.74
CA LYS A 423 -24.66 -27.73 12.14
C LYS A 423 -23.43 -27.20 12.87
N LEU A 424 -22.30 -27.08 12.19
CA LEU A 424 -21.06 -26.55 12.80
C LEU A 424 -21.18 -25.05 13.10
N LEU A 425 -21.88 -24.31 12.24
CA LEU A 425 -22.05 -22.87 12.36
C LEU A 425 -23.28 -22.47 13.18
N SER A 426 -24.22 -23.37 13.48
CA SER A 426 -25.46 -23.06 14.20
C SER A 426 -25.27 -22.31 15.53
N PRO A 427 -24.30 -22.65 16.41
CA PRO A 427 -24.11 -21.85 17.63
C PRO A 427 -23.59 -20.44 17.31
N VAL A 428 -22.80 -20.30 16.24
CA VAL A 428 -22.27 -19.00 15.82
C VAL A 428 -23.38 -18.15 15.22
N TRP A 429 -24.23 -18.73 14.37
CA TRP A 429 -25.40 -18.06 13.81
C TRP A 429 -26.39 -17.61 14.87
N LEU A 430 -26.61 -18.43 15.91
CA LEU A 430 -27.45 -18.05 17.04
C LEU A 430 -26.86 -16.87 17.80
N GLY A 431 -25.55 -16.91 18.11
CA GLY A 431 -24.86 -15.79 18.75
C GLY A 431 -24.88 -14.51 17.92
N VAL A 432 -24.63 -14.62 16.61
CA VAL A 432 -24.72 -13.50 15.67
C VAL A 432 -26.14 -12.95 15.62
N GLY A 433 -27.16 -13.81 15.52
CA GLY A 433 -28.56 -13.40 15.48
C GLY A 433 -29.01 -12.66 16.74
N VAL A 434 -28.67 -13.19 17.92
CA VAL A 434 -29.02 -12.55 19.20
C VAL A 434 -28.35 -11.18 19.34
N LEU A 435 -27.04 -11.10 19.10
CA LEU A 435 -26.32 -9.84 19.22
C LEU A 435 -26.72 -8.82 18.14
N PHE A 436 -27.06 -9.30 16.95
CA PHE A 436 -27.57 -8.44 15.88
C PHE A 436 -28.95 -7.87 16.24
N ILE A 437 -29.88 -8.71 16.69
CA ILE A 437 -31.20 -8.26 17.15
C ILE A 437 -31.04 -7.25 18.29
N ALA A 438 -30.15 -7.53 19.26
CA ALA A 438 -29.83 -6.57 20.33
C ALA A 438 -29.30 -5.24 19.77
N SER A 439 -28.43 -5.28 18.75
CA SER A 439 -27.90 -4.06 18.13
C SER A 439 -28.95 -3.23 17.40
N LEU A 440 -30.02 -3.84 16.87
CA LEU A 440 -31.12 -3.12 16.21
C LEU A 440 -31.93 -2.24 17.16
N PHE A 441 -31.89 -2.52 18.47
CA PHE A 441 -32.51 -1.67 19.49
C PHE A 441 -31.64 -0.48 19.92
N ILE A 442 -30.37 -0.47 19.53
CA ILE A 442 -29.37 0.54 19.93
C ILE A 442 -28.99 1.42 18.74
N VAL A 443 -28.97 0.85 17.53
CA VAL A 443 -28.46 1.49 16.32
C VAL A 443 -29.61 1.79 15.36
N GLU A 444 -29.88 3.08 15.16
CA GLU A 444 -30.92 3.55 14.22
C GLU A 444 -30.45 3.54 12.76
N ASN A 445 -29.16 3.78 12.50
CA ASN A 445 -28.62 3.83 11.14
C ASN A 445 -28.44 2.42 10.56
N THR A 446 -29.10 2.14 9.42
CA THR A 446 -29.12 0.82 8.77
C THR A 446 -27.74 0.34 8.31
N TYR A 447 -26.90 1.22 7.77
CA TYR A 447 -25.54 0.89 7.36
C TYR A 447 -24.66 0.55 8.57
N VAL A 448 -24.80 1.29 9.67
CA VAL A 448 -24.09 1.01 10.91
C VAL A 448 -24.56 -0.31 11.52
N ALA A 449 -25.85 -0.60 11.51
CA ALA A 449 -26.39 -1.87 11.99
C ALA A 449 -25.83 -3.05 11.17
N LEU A 450 -25.77 -2.91 9.84
CA LEU A 450 -25.14 -3.91 8.96
C LEU A 450 -23.64 -4.06 9.26
N ALA A 451 -22.91 -2.97 9.52
CA ALA A 451 -21.50 -3.03 9.87
C ALA A 451 -21.26 -3.72 11.22
N VAL A 452 -22.09 -3.45 12.22
CA VAL A 452 -22.06 -4.12 13.52
C VAL A 452 -22.36 -5.61 13.37
N PHE A 453 -23.37 -5.97 12.56
CA PHE A 453 -23.65 -7.37 12.20
C PHE A 453 -22.43 -8.06 11.62
N LEU A 454 -21.84 -7.50 10.57
CA LEU A 454 -20.67 -8.08 9.90
C LEU A 454 -19.46 -8.16 10.84
N PHE A 455 -19.24 -7.15 11.68
CA PHE A 455 -18.19 -7.14 12.69
C PHE A 455 -18.34 -8.32 13.67
N ILE A 456 -19.51 -8.42 14.31
CA ILE A 456 -19.83 -9.49 15.26
C ILE A 456 -19.69 -10.86 14.57
N TRP A 457 -20.18 -10.94 13.34
CA TRP A 457 -20.15 -12.18 12.57
C TRP A 457 -18.72 -12.65 12.28
N ILE A 458 -17.85 -11.78 11.77
CA ILE A 458 -16.45 -12.10 11.47
C ILE A 458 -15.70 -12.46 12.76
N VAL A 459 -15.87 -11.67 13.84
CA VAL A 459 -15.18 -11.89 15.11
C VAL A 459 -15.59 -13.22 15.75
N LEU A 460 -16.89 -13.49 15.87
CA LEU A 460 -17.38 -14.75 16.44
C LEU A 460 -16.98 -15.96 15.59
N HIS A 461 -16.97 -15.84 14.26
CA HIS A 461 -16.46 -16.92 13.40
C HIS A 461 -14.97 -17.16 13.59
N SER A 462 -14.18 -16.09 13.68
CA SER A 462 -12.73 -16.18 13.91
C SER A 462 -12.42 -16.84 15.26
N LEU A 463 -13.17 -16.48 16.31
CA LEU A 463 -13.10 -17.11 17.63
C LEU A 463 -13.54 -18.59 17.56
N ALA A 464 -14.63 -18.91 16.87
CA ALA A 464 -15.09 -20.28 16.70
C ALA A 464 -14.06 -21.16 15.97
N LEU A 465 -13.34 -20.62 14.96
CA LEU A 465 -12.22 -21.32 14.32
C LEU A 465 -11.10 -21.61 15.33
N LEU A 466 -10.74 -20.63 16.16
CA LEU A 466 -9.73 -20.79 17.20
C LEU A 466 -10.14 -21.85 18.23
N PHE A 467 -11.35 -21.74 18.80
CA PHE A 467 -11.87 -22.70 19.77
C PHE A 467 -11.95 -24.12 19.21
N ASN A 468 -12.44 -24.28 17.98
CA ASN A 468 -12.49 -25.59 17.33
C ASN A 468 -11.09 -26.19 17.12
N ARG A 469 -10.11 -25.35 16.76
CA ARG A 469 -8.72 -25.78 16.58
C ARG A 469 -8.09 -26.25 17.89
N VAL A 470 -8.30 -25.47 18.97
CA VAL A 470 -7.80 -25.80 20.32
C VAL A 470 -8.45 -27.08 20.85
N ARG A 471 -9.79 -27.20 20.74
CA ARG A 471 -10.53 -28.39 21.17
C ARG A 471 -10.10 -29.67 20.45
N GLN A 472 -9.64 -29.55 19.20
CA GLN A 472 -9.12 -30.66 18.40
C GLN A 472 -7.62 -30.91 18.60
N ASN A 473 -6.99 -30.30 19.62
CA ASN A 473 -5.54 -30.36 19.88
C ASN A 473 -4.68 -29.99 18.64
N GLY A 474 -5.21 -29.10 17.79
CA GLY A 474 -4.51 -28.65 16.59
C GLY A 474 -3.44 -27.61 16.90
N GLN A 475 -2.28 -27.70 16.25
CA GLN A 475 -1.22 -26.71 16.41
C GLN A 475 -1.68 -25.31 15.97
N LEU A 476 -1.36 -24.31 16.79
CA LEU A 476 -1.55 -22.88 16.56
C LEU A 476 -0.30 -22.27 15.93
N GLY A 477 -0.03 -22.62 14.66
CA GLY A 477 1.07 -22.03 13.90
C GLY A 477 0.86 -20.53 13.68
N LEU A 478 1.95 -19.79 13.45
CA LEU A 478 1.90 -18.34 13.20
C LEU A 478 1.04 -18.01 11.97
N ALA A 479 0.99 -18.87 10.96
CA ALA A 479 0.10 -18.69 9.81
C ALA A 479 -1.38 -18.86 10.13
N PHE A 480 -1.74 -19.62 11.16
CA PHE A 480 -3.12 -19.73 11.60
C PHE A 480 -3.54 -18.51 12.41
N ILE A 481 -2.70 -18.10 13.37
CA ILE A 481 -2.92 -16.90 14.17
C ILE A 481 -2.94 -15.66 13.27
N GLY A 482 -2.00 -15.57 12.33
CA GLY A 482 -1.90 -14.45 11.39
C GLY A 482 -3.12 -14.33 10.48
N MET A 483 -3.68 -15.46 10.02
CA MET A 483 -4.95 -15.46 9.29
C MET A 483 -6.09 -14.92 10.15
N ILE A 484 -6.25 -15.40 11.39
CA ILE A 484 -7.29 -14.91 12.32
C ILE A 484 -7.15 -13.41 12.53
N LEU A 485 -5.93 -12.96 12.84
CA LEU A 485 -5.64 -11.56 13.13
C LEU A 485 -5.97 -10.65 11.94
N ALA A 486 -5.61 -11.07 10.72
CA ALA A 486 -5.93 -10.29 9.53
C ALA A 486 -7.43 -10.23 9.24
N HIS A 487 -8.18 -11.32 9.45
CA HIS A 487 -9.63 -11.32 9.24
C HIS A 487 -10.36 -10.48 10.29
N VAL A 488 -9.92 -10.52 11.56
CA VAL A 488 -10.40 -9.62 12.61
C VAL A 488 -10.05 -8.16 12.28
N GLY A 489 -8.87 -7.90 11.73
CA GLY A 489 -8.48 -6.57 11.25
C GLY A 489 -9.45 -6.00 10.21
N ILE A 490 -9.92 -6.83 9.25
CA ILE A 490 -10.97 -6.43 8.30
C ILE A 490 -12.27 -6.06 9.01
N ALA A 491 -12.67 -6.80 10.05
CA ALA A 491 -13.86 -6.48 10.83
C ALA A 491 -13.73 -5.12 11.53
N ILE A 492 -12.60 -4.88 12.22
CA ILE A 492 -12.31 -3.63 12.92
C ILE A 492 -12.32 -2.44 11.94
N PHE A 493 -11.64 -2.59 10.79
CA PHE A 493 -11.63 -1.58 9.73
C PHE A 493 -13.05 -1.26 9.24
N LEU A 494 -13.84 -2.29 8.91
CA LEU A 494 -15.19 -2.13 8.36
C LEU A 494 -16.12 -1.38 9.33
N LEU A 495 -16.06 -1.73 10.62
CA LEU A 495 -16.85 -1.04 11.63
C LEU A 495 -16.42 0.43 11.77
N GLY A 496 -15.11 0.69 11.89
CA GLY A 496 -14.56 2.04 11.98
C GLY A 496 -14.93 2.91 10.79
N ALA A 497 -14.67 2.40 9.58
CA ALA A 497 -14.94 3.10 8.33
C ALA A 497 -16.43 3.42 8.18
N THR A 498 -17.33 2.49 8.51
CA THR A 498 -18.77 2.72 8.37
C THR A 498 -19.28 3.69 9.43
N VAL A 499 -18.89 3.52 10.69
CA VAL A 499 -19.35 4.37 11.80
C VAL A 499 -18.87 5.81 11.62
N THR A 500 -17.60 6.03 11.31
CA THR A 500 -17.10 7.40 11.13
C THR A 500 -17.70 8.10 9.92
N THR A 501 -18.05 7.36 8.86
CA THR A 501 -18.62 7.92 7.63
C THR A 501 -20.10 8.24 7.82
N GLN A 502 -20.84 7.37 8.52
CA GLN A 502 -22.29 7.48 8.67
C GLN A 502 -22.71 8.36 9.86
N LEU A 503 -21.93 8.37 10.94
CA LEU A 503 -22.24 9.09 12.18
C LEU A 503 -21.28 10.25 12.47
N GLY A 504 -20.30 10.49 11.60
CA GLY A 504 -19.43 11.64 11.67
C GLY A 504 -20.22 12.94 11.48
N ILE A 505 -19.87 13.96 12.24
CA ILE A 505 -20.47 15.30 12.11
C ILE A 505 -19.38 16.26 11.65
N GLU A 506 -19.73 17.11 10.69
CA GLU A 506 -18.91 18.21 10.18
C GLU A 506 -19.72 19.51 10.24
N LYS A 507 -19.08 20.56 10.76
CA LYS A 507 -19.65 21.90 10.84
C LYS A 507 -18.59 22.92 10.44
N ASP A 508 -18.82 23.63 9.34
CA ASP A 508 -18.07 24.85 8.98
C ASP A 508 -18.87 26.05 9.47
N ILE A 509 -18.31 26.78 10.43
CA ILE A 509 -19.03 27.80 11.19
C ILE A 509 -18.15 29.02 11.45
N LYS A 510 -18.77 30.20 11.43
CA LYS A 510 -18.18 31.41 11.99
C LYS A 510 -18.22 31.30 13.52
N MET A 511 -17.08 31.52 14.18
CA MET A 511 -17.00 31.62 15.64
C MET A 511 -16.49 32.99 16.07
N ASP A 512 -17.25 33.63 16.95
CA ASP A 512 -16.84 34.81 17.71
C ASP A 512 -16.14 34.38 19.02
N VAL A 513 -15.26 35.23 19.54
CA VAL A 513 -14.47 34.92 20.74
C VAL A 513 -15.38 34.73 21.95
N ASN A 514 -15.14 33.66 22.70
CA ASN A 514 -15.90 33.21 23.87
C ASN A 514 -17.37 32.83 23.60
N GLN A 515 -17.77 32.66 22.33
CA GLN A 515 -19.09 32.15 22.01
C GLN A 515 -19.05 30.61 21.90
N PRO A 516 -19.81 29.87 22.74
CA PRO A 516 -19.85 28.41 22.68
C PRO A 516 -20.71 27.91 21.52
N ILE A 517 -20.29 26.82 20.88
CA ILE A 517 -21.10 26.07 19.92
C ILE A 517 -21.11 24.60 20.31
N THR A 518 -22.30 24.00 20.31
CA THR A 518 -22.49 22.60 20.70
C THR A 518 -22.50 21.67 19.50
N VAL A 519 -21.62 20.66 19.50
CA VAL A 519 -21.59 19.58 18.50
C VAL A 519 -21.57 18.23 19.24
N LYS A 520 -22.60 17.41 19.04
CA LYS A 520 -22.76 16.08 19.67
C LYS A 520 -22.55 16.09 21.20
N GLY A 521 -23.05 17.11 21.89
CA GLY A 521 -22.93 17.27 23.34
C GLY A 521 -21.63 17.93 23.82
N TYR A 522 -20.65 18.12 22.93
CA TYR A 522 -19.43 18.88 23.24
C TYR A 522 -19.66 20.37 22.98
N GLN A 523 -19.30 21.22 23.92
CA GLN A 523 -19.30 22.68 23.74
C GLN A 523 -17.89 23.14 23.35
N PHE A 524 -17.76 23.65 22.14
CA PHE A 524 -16.52 24.25 21.64
C PHE A 524 -16.54 25.75 21.87
N VAL A 525 -15.51 26.27 22.52
CA VAL A 525 -15.36 27.70 22.83
C VAL A 525 -14.09 28.21 22.16
N PHE A 526 -14.24 29.14 21.22
CA PHE A 526 -13.11 29.79 20.57
C PHE A 526 -12.55 30.91 21.44
N LYS A 527 -11.29 30.83 21.85
CA LYS A 527 -10.61 31.80 22.72
C LYS A 527 -9.83 32.87 21.96
N GLY A 528 -9.86 32.83 20.64
CA GLY A 528 -9.16 33.75 19.76
C GLY A 528 -7.96 33.11 19.07
N VAL A 529 -7.13 33.97 18.47
CA VAL A 529 -5.97 33.59 17.66
C VAL A 529 -4.77 34.40 18.09
N ASP A 530 -3.63 33.73 18.21
CA ASP A 530 -2.33 34.38 18.39
C ASP A 530 -1.51 34.21 17.12
N SER A 531 -0.84 35.28 16.67
CA SER A 531 0.12 35.19 15.56
C SER A 531 1.45 34.62 16.06
N PHE A 532 2.10 33.81 15.23
CA PHE A 532 3.42 33.26 15.52
C PHE A 532 4.31 33.24 14.28
N SER A 533 5.62 33.13 14.49
CA SER A 533 6.62 33.01 13.44
C SER A 533 7.62 31.92 13.83
N HIS A 534 7.87 30.99 12.92
CA HIS A 534 8.94 29.98 12.95
C HIS A 534 9.99 30.33 11.88
N GLU A 535 11.05 29.54 11.80
CA GLU A 535 12.17 29.76 10.88
C GLU A 535 11.75 29.71 9.40
N ASN A 536 10.86 28.79 9.02
CA ASN A 536 10.45 28.54 7.63
C ASN A 536 8.98 28.93 7.31
N TYR A 537 8.18 29.31 8.30
CA TYR A 537 6.81 29.77 8.11
C TYR A 537 6.33 30.69 9.23
N GLN A 538 5.33 31.51 8.91
CA GLN A 538 4.59 32.32 9.88
C GLN A 538 3.12 31.97 9.83
N GLY A 539 2.35 32.34 10.85
CA GLY A 539 0.95 31.95 10.84
C GLY A 539 0.14 32.41 12.03
N HIS A 540 -1.03 31.79 12.12
CA HIS A 540 -2.06 32.06 13.11
C HIS A 540 -2.37 30.77 13.85
N LYS A 541 -2.37 30.82 15.19
CA LYS A 541 -2.72 29.69 16.05
C LYS A 541 -4.01 29.99 16.77
N GLY A 542 -5.06 29.25 16.41
CA GLY A 542 -6.34 29.33 17.11
C GLY A 542 -6.25 28.62 18.46
N ARG A 543 -6.99 29.11 19.45
CA ARG A 543 -7.20 28.42 20.73
C ARG A 543 -8.67 28.04 20.86
N VAL A 544 -8.95 26.74 20.93
CA VAL A 544 -10.31 26.21 21.03
C VAL A 544 -10.38 25.24 22.20
N GLU A 545 -11.27 25.51 23.14
CA GLU A 545 -11.51 24.62 24.28
C GLU A 545 -12.77 23.80 24.02
N ALA A 546 -12.71 22.50 24.28
CA ALA A 546 -13.84 21.59 24.16
C ALA A 546 -14.27 21.10 25.56
N TYR A 547 -15.51 21.37 25.91
CA TYR A 547 -16.13 20.98 27.18
C TYR A 547 -17.17 19.88 26.96
N TYR A 548 -17.32 18.97 27.92
CA TYR A 548 -18.38 17.98 27.96
C TYR A 548 -18.95 17.93 29.38
N ASP A 549 -20.27 18.09 29.52
CA ASP A 549 -20.95 18.18 30.83
C ASP A 549 -20.34 19.20 31.81
N GLY A 550 -19.73 20.27 31.29
CA GLY A 550 -19.10 21.34 32.06
C GLY A 550 -17.60 21.14 32.33
N ASP A 551 -17.08 19.93 32.14
CA ASP A 551 -15.66 19.63 32.31
C ASP A 551 -14.86 19.93 31.04
N LEU A 552 -13.69 20.54 31.19
CA LEU A 552 -12.77 20.77 30.08
C LEU A 552 -12.13 19.43 29.67
N ILE A 553 -12.47 18.95 28.48
CA ILE A 553 -11.96 17.67 27.95
C ILE A 553 -10.67 17.88 27.16
N ALA A 554 -10.59 18.95 26.36
CA ALA A 554 -9.43 19.21 25.52
C ALA A 554 -9.22 20.70 25.21
N SER A 555 -7.95 21.08 25.06
CA SER A 555 -7.53 22.36 24.48
C SER A 555 -6.88 22.11 23.12
N LEU A 556 -7.58 22.48 22.05
CA LEU A 556 -7.21 22.27 20.67
C LEU A 556 -6.60 23.55 20.10
N ASN A 557 -5.40 23.44 19.51
CA ASN A 557 -4.66 24.59 19.00
C ASN A 557 -4.38 24.50 17.49
N PRO A 558 -5.41 24.62 16.61
CA PRO A 558 -5.21 24.50 15.17
C PRO A 558 -4.40 25.67 14.62
N GLU A 559 -3.63 25.43 13.56
CA GLU A 559 -2.77 26.44 12.95
C GLU A 559 -3.13 26.69 11.50
N LYS A 560 -3.02 27.95 11.08
CA LYS A 560 -3.01 28.37 9.69
C LYS A 560 -1.62 28.91 9.39
N ARG A 561 -0.82 28.11 8.68
CA ARG A 561 0.58 28.40 8.34
C ARG A 561 0.65 29.04 6.97
N GLN A 562 1.55 29.99 6.82
CA GLN A 562 1.90 30.64 5.57
C GLN A 562 3.40 30.50 5.37
N TYR A 563 3.74 29.66 4.41
CA TYR A 563 5.11 29.39 4.02
C TYR A 563 5.64 30.46 3.06
N VAL A 564 6.96 30.51 2.87
CA VAL A 564 7.64 31.54 2.06
C VAL A 564 7.15 31.55 0.61
N THR A 565 6.75 30.39 0.08
CA THR A 565 6.12 30.26 -1.25
C THR A 565 4.75 30.90 -1.39
N GLY A 566 4.11 31.30 -0.29
CA GLY A 566 2.77 31.91 -0.28
C GLY A 566 1.61 30.90 -0.28
N MET A 567 1.89 29.59 -0.26
CA MET A 567 0.85 28.56 -0.12
C MET A 567 0.39 28.45 1.35
N PRO A 568 -0.89 28.75 1.65
CA PRO A 568 -1.43 28.61 3.00
C PRO A 568 -1.72 27.13 3.30
N MET A 569 -1.39 26.71 4.52
CA MET A 569 -1.54 25.35 4.99
C MET A 569 -2.31 25.35 6.30
N THR A 570 -3.19 24.37 6.48
CA THR A 570 -3.97 24.23 7.72
C THR A 570 -3.48 23.00 8.48
N GLU A 571 -2.90 23.22 9.65
CA GLU A 571 -2.61 22.17 10.61
C GLU A 571 -3.82 21.99 11.52
N ALA A 572 -4.43 20.80 11.49
CA ALA A 572 -5.58 20.51 12.33
C ALA A 572 -5.15 20.18 13.77
N ALA A 573 -5.96 20.59 14.74
CA ALA A 573 -5.83 20.14 16.11
C ALA A 573 -6.83 19.01 16.39
N ILE A 574 -6.31 17.92 16.94
CA ILE A 574 -7.07 16.69 17.16
C ILE A 574 -6.95 16.30 18.63
N ASP A 575 -8.08 16.03 19.28
CA ASP A 575 -8.15 15.37 20.58
C ASP A 575 -8.52 13.90 20.35
N PRO A 576 -7.54 13.00 20.40
CA PRO A 576 -7.73 11.65 19.93
C PRO A 576 -8.24 10.68 20.99
N SER A 577 -9.12 9.74 20.59
CA SER A 577 -9.44 8.59 21.43
C SER A 577 -9.88 7.38 20.62
N LEU A 578 -9.89 6.19 21.25
CA LEU A 578 -10.42 4.98 20.60
C LEU A 578 -11.92 5.08 20.30
N ALA A 579 -12.66 5.93 21.01
CA ALA A 579 -14.10 6.10 20.83
C ALA A 579 -14.43 7.17 19.77
N ARG A 580 -13.69 8.27 19.76
CA ARG A 580 -13.90 9.43 18.88
C ARG A 580 -12.68 10.35 18.82
N ASP A 581 -12.54 11.04 17.70
CA ASP A 581 -11.65 12.19 17.59
C ASP A 581 -12.50 13.47 17.55
N LEU A 582 -12.14 14.48 18.37
CA LEU A 582 -12.59 15.86 18.14
C LEU A 582 -11.52 16.52 17.30
N TYR A 583 -11.91 17.10 16.19
CA TYR A 583 -10.99 17.67 15.22
C TYR A 583 -11.44 19.08 14.91
N VAL A 584 -10.50 20.01 14.93
CA VAL A 584 -10.74 21.41 14.58
C VAL A 584 -9.69 21.86 13.59
N ALA A 585 -10.14 22.49 12.51
CA ALA A 585 -9.29 23.15 11.53
C ALA A 585 -9.62 24.64 11.47
N LEU A 586 -8.58 25.48 11.44
CA LEU A 586 -8.70 26.94 11.35
C LEU A 586 -8.85 27.35 9.88
N GLY A 587 -9.94 28.06 9.57
CA GLY A 587 -10.22 28.65 8.28
C GLY A 587 -9.63 30.06 8.15
N GLU A 588 -10.37 30.95 7.50
CA GLU A 588 -9.96 32.34 7.27
C GLU A 588 -10.52 33.29 8.34
N SER A 589 -9.87 34.44 8.52
CA SER A 589 -10.40 35.53 9.33
C SER A 589 -11.62 36.16 8.63
N LEU A 590 -12.69 36.39 9.40
CA LEU A 590 -13.93 36.99 8.91
C LEU A 590 -14.08 38.46 9.34
N GLY A 591 -13.03 39.05 9.93
CA GLY A 591 -13.05 40.39 10.48
C GLY A 591 -13.71 40.47 11.87
N GLY A 592 -13.48 41.57 12.59
CA GLY A 592 -14.07 41.79 13.93
C GLY A 592 -13.62 40.81 15.01
N GLY A 593 -12.50 40.10 14.82
CA GLY A 593 -12.00 39.06 15.72
C GLY A 593 -12.61 37.66 15.48
N ALA A 594 -13.56 37.54 14.55
CA ALA A 594 -14.20 36.28 14.20
C ALA A 594 -13.40 35.49 13.15
N TRP A 595 -13.50 34.16 13.21
CA TRP A 595 -12.84 33.25 12.29
C TRP A 595 -13.80 32.16 11.81
N SER A 596 -13.60 31.65 10.59
CA SER A 596 -14.20 30.39 10.15
C SER A 596 -13.44 29.23 10.78
N LEU A 597 -14.16 28.33 11.43
CA LEU A 597 -13.62 27.08 11.98
C LEU A 597 -14.41 25.91 11.43
N ARG A 598 -13.70 24.83 11.10
CA ARG A 598 -14.30 23.54 10.79
C ARG A 598 -14.15 22.62 11.99
N ILE A 599 -15.28 22.23 12.57
CA ILE A 599 -15.35 21.35 13.72
C ILE A 599 -15.90 20.00 13.27
N TYR A 600 -15.21 18.94 13.67
CA TYR A 600 -15.59 17.58 13.37
C TYR A 600 -15.67 16.74 14.64
N TYR A 601 -16.70 15.90 14.67
CA TYR A 601 -16.81 14.77 15.60
C TYR A 601 -16.70 13.48 14.77
N LYS A 602 -15.63 12.72 14.96
CA LYS A 602 -15.32 11.52 14.14
C LYS A 602 -15.31 10.26 15.02
N PRO A 603 -16.44 9.55 15.16
CA PRO A 603 -16.52 8.37 16.00
C PRO A 603 -15.76 7.19 15.36
N LEU A 604 -15.00 6.45 16.18
CA LEU A 604 -14.24 5.25 15.79
C LEU A 604 -13.28 5.42 14.59
N ILE A 605 -12.89 6.64 14.20
CA ILE A 605 -11.98 6.87 13.08
C ILE A 605 -10.66 6.09 13.22
N ARG A 606 -10.15 5.97 14.44
CA ARG A 606 -8.92 5.21 14.76
C ARG A 606 -9.02 3.71 14.52
N TRP A 607 -10.22 3.15 14.45
CA TRP A 607 -10.43 1.74 14.18
C TRP A 607 -10.07 1.38 12.73
N ILE A 608 -10.14 2.34 11.81
CA ILE A 608 -9.65 2.16 10.43
C ILE A 608 -8.18 1.75 10.46
N TRP A 609 -7.35 2.52 11.15
CA TRP A 609 -5.92 2.26 11.20
C TRP A 609 -5.56 1.07 12.08
N LEU A 610 -6.29 0.87 13.17
CA LEU A 610 -6.15 -0.34 13.99
C LEU A 610 -6.42 -1.62 13.18
N GLY A 611 -7.45 -1.60 12.34
CA GLY A 611 -7.76 -2.70 11.42
C GLY A 611 -6.61 -2.97 10.43
N GLY A 612 -6.07 -1.92 9.82
CA GLY A 612 -4.90 -2.00 8.93
C GLY A 612 -3.65 -2.56 9.61
N LEU A 613 -3.38 -2.17 10.86
CA LEU A 613 -2.29 -2.71 11.68
C LEU A 613 -2.48 -4.20 11.97
N PHE A 614 -3.70 -4.64 12.29
CA PHE A 614 -4.02 -6.05 12.52
C PHE A 614 -3.81 -6.90 11.26
N ILE A 615 -4.22 -6.40 10.10
CA ILE A 615 -3.99 -7.05 8.80
C ILE A 615 -2.49 -7.19 8.52
N SER A 616 -1.74 -6.10 8.67
CA SER A 616 -0.30 -6.06 8.44
C SER A 616 0.46 -7.03 9.37
N LEU A 617 0.14 -7.01 10.67
CA LEU A 617 0.72 -7.94 11.64
C LEU A 617 0.32 -9.38 11.33
N GLY A 618 -0.93 -9.63 10.94
CA GLY A 618 -1.41 -10.95 10.57
C GLY A 618 -0.66 -11.53 9.36
N ALA A 619 -0.40 -10.70 8.36
CA ALA A 619 0.42 -11.04 7.20
C ALA A 619 1.87 -11.39 7.57
N LEU A 620 2.52 -10.58 8.42
CA LEU A 620 3.88 -10.84 8.88
C LEU A 620 3.98 -12.14 9.70
N LEU A 621 3.07 -12.36 10.65
CA LEU A 621 3.01 -13.62 11.40
C LEU A 621 2.89 -14.81 10.46
N ALA A 622 2.05 -14.72 9.42
CA ALA A 622 1.91 -15.78 8.44
C ALA A 622 3.16 -16.00 7.57
N ALA A 623 3.90 -14.93 7.24
CA ALA A 623 5.14 -15.02 6.48
C ALA A 623 6.26 -15.75 7.24
N PHE A 624 6.33 -15.56 8.56
CA PHE A 624 7.39 -16.14 9.41
C PHE A 624 7.09 -17.53 9.97
N ASP A 625 6.00 -18.18 9.53
CA ASP A 625 5.60 -19.51 10.00
C ASP A 625 6.69 -20.58 9.83
N ARG A 626 6.83 -21.47 10.82
CA ARG A 626 7.84 -22.54 10.85
C ARG A 626 7.77 -23.47 9.65
N ARG A 627 6.61 -23.63 9.00
CA ARG A 627 6.45 -24.49 7.81
C ARG A 627 7.29 -24.03 6.62
N TYR A 628 7.60 -22.74 6.53
CA TYR A 628 8.52 -22.22 5.51
C TYR A 628 9.99 -22.42 5.90
N ARG A 629 10.26 -22.73 7.17
CA ARG A 629 11.59 -22.98 7.72
C ARG A 629 12.00 -24.46 7.72
N LEU A 630 11.09 -25.43 7.53
CA LEU A 630 11.40 -26.87 7.64
C LEU A 630 11.25 -27.65 6.32
N SER A 631 12.38 -28.14 5.77
CA SER A 631 12.48 -29.40 5.00
C SER A 631 13.92 -29.61 4.48
N VAL A 632 14.85 -29.96 5.38
CA VAL A 632 15.98 -30.85 5.04
C VAL A 632 15.87 -32.03 5.99
N ARG A 633 14.92 -32.94 5.74
CA ARG A 633 15.17 -34.33 6.11
C ARG A 633 15.96 -34.89 4.95
N ARG A 634 17.29 -34.93 5.09
CA ARG A 634 18.13 -35.80 4.27
C ARG A 634 17.51 -37.19 4.36
N SER A 635 16.99 -37.71 3.26
CA SER A 635 16.79 -39.15 3.14
C SER A 635 18.16 -39.78 3.43
N LYS A 636 18.26 -40.51 4.55
CA LYS A 636 19.38 -41.44 4.74
C LYS A 636 19.28 -42.41 3.56
N VAL A 637 20.19 -42.26 2.59
CA VAL A 637 20.48 -43.31 1.63
C VAL A 637 21.06 -44.43 2.49
N GLY A 638 20.34 -45.56 2.55
CA GLY A 638 20.84 -46.77 3.18
C GLY A 638 22.12 -47.20 2.47
N SER A 639 23.12 -47.52 3.29
CA SER A 639 24.33 -48.25 2.91
C SER A 639 24.02 -49.55 2.19
#